data_AF-A0A972UD44-F1
#
_entry.id   AF-A0A972UD44-F1
#
_cell.length_a   1.000
_cell.length_b   1.000
_cell.length_c   1.000
_cell.angle_alpha   90.00
_cell.angle_beta   90.00
_cell.angle_gamma   90.00
#
_symmetry.space_group_name_H-M   'P 1'
#
loop_
_entity.id
_entity.type
_entity.pdbx_description
1 polymer ?
#
loop_
_entity_poly.entity_id
_entity_poly.type
_entity_poly.pdbx_seq_one_letter_code
_entity_poly.pdbx_strand_id
1 'polypeptide(L)'
;PLVPEIRSLSSRVERFLRLKEKAAADKQIAIILFNFPPNLGNAGTAAFLNVFESLHRLLLEMKAAGYTVDVPETTEALREQLLEGNRLIYGTDGNVGGVLPIEDYRKLFPAYTEMEPFWGDAPGEILNDRKNFQILGCRLGNIFIAQQPSFGYERDPMRLLMAKDATPNHAFAAFYTWLEHSFEADAVVHFGTHGALEFMPGKQVGLSASCWPKRLIGSLPNFYCYSVNNPSEGAIARRRGLATLISYLAPPLEQAGLYKELRKLHDLIAAWRANPSEELALEIRELATLADIEGGSVEEPDESFITRLNAELYQIEERMIPLGLHVMGEAPPPDSLTDHLALIASHARPELDGKSLPEAIAGHLNKNFRNLEQEMLHEREAQEAWHEIAAISHEAIRRFTGRLQEHSSSHSVTMKQRLEGSLPVRISEADRYLQEKAGMKPQELQRFWNFLQRIMVNLADNPELQAVLNALDGRYTLPSPGNDLVRNPEIVPTGRNIHSLDPYAMPSPAAVTAGGRSAEALLDAYRTENGDFPRSIALVLWGTDNLKSEGEGVAQALALLGARTTTDELGKIADVELIALKELGRPRIDTVITISGIFRDLLSVQIRLLDRAARMAAAADEPPEMNFVRLHVLEEMQERNCSFEEASNRVYSNAPGSYGANVNHLVESSSWEDEQELADAFTSRKGFAVTSAGEWLECPD
;
A
#
# COMPACT_ATOMS: atom_id res chain seq x y z
N PRO A 1 -12.08 8.30 36.58
CA PRO A 1 -11.26 8.53 35.37
C PRO A 1 -11.68 7.74 34.10
N LEU A 2 -12.44 6.62 34.20
CA LEU A 2 -12.81 5.79 33.03
C LEU A 2 -14.25 5.96 32.52
N VAL A 3 -15.10 6.74 33.19
CA VAL A 3 -16.54 6.84 32.86
C VAL A 3 -16.80 7.25 31.39
N PRO A 4 -16.12 8.26 30.82
CA PRO A 4 -16.29 8.60 29.41
C PRO A 4 -15.88 7.46 28.47
N GLU A 5 -14.83 6.72 28.80
CA GLU A 5 -14.37 5.57 28.01
C GLU A 5 -15.37 4.43 28.03
N ILE A 6 -15.88 4.10 29.23
CA ILE A 6 -16.89 3.05 29.43
C ILE A 6 -18.16 3.40 28.66
N ARG A 7 -18.62 4.66 28.75
CA ARG A 7 -19.82 5.12 28.03
C ARG A 7 -19.63 4.99 26.52
N SER A 8 -18.52 5.49 25.98
CA SER A 8 -18.25 5.41 24.53
C SER A 8 -18.21 3.96 24.04
N LEU A 9 -17.56 3.06 24.78
CA LEU A 9 -17.53 1.64 24.43
C LEU A 9 -18.93 1.00 24.51
N SER A 10 -19.67 1.26 25.58
CA SER A 10 -20.99 0.67 25.81
C SER A 10 -22.00 1.13 24.74
N SER A 11 -22.03 2.42 24.42
CA SER A 11 -22.89 2.97 23.36
C SER A 11 -22.57 2.39 21.99
N ARG A 12 -21.28 2.14 21.69
CA ARG A 12 -20.90 1.46 20.44
C ARG A 12 -21.39 0.02 20.40
N VAL A 13 -21.26 -0.73 21.50
CA VAL A 13 -21.79 -2.10 21.60
C VAL A 13 -23.30 -2.12 21.42
N GLU A 14 -24.03 -1.20 22.06
CA GLU A 14 -25.48 -1.05 21.89
C GLU A 14 -25.86 -0.79 20.42
N ARG A 15 -25.12 0.06 19.70
CA ARG A 15 -25.34 0.30 18.26
C ARG A 15 -25.11 -0.96 17.42
N PHE A 16 -24.08 -1.76 17.71
CA PHE A 16 -23.86 -3.04 17.01
C PHE A 16 -24.99 -4.04 17.26
N LEU A 17 -25.53 -4.11 18.48
CA LEU A 17 -26.67 -4.96 18.81
C LEU A 17 -27.92 -4.49 18.06
N ARG A 18 -28.18 -3.18 18.06
CA ARG A 18 -29.30 -2.59 17.31
C ARG A 18 -29.19 -2.86 15.81
N LEU A 19 -27.99 -2.71 15.23
CA LEU A 19 -27.74 -3.00 13.82
C LEU A 19 -28.06 -4.47 13.47
N LYS A 20 -27.74 -5.41 14.36
CA LYS A 20 -28.02 -6.83 14.20
C LYS A 20 -29.50 -7.17 14.31
N GLU A 21 -30.23 -6.49 15.20
CA GLU A 21 -31.67 -6.75 15.44
C GLU A 21 -32.58 -6.10 14.40
N LYS A 22 -32.17 -4.96 13.82
CA LYS A 22 -32.97 -4.19 12.87
C LYS A 22 -33.11 -4.93 11.53
N ALA A 23 -34.32 -4.96 10.97
CA ALA A 23 -34.56 -5.54 9.66
C ALA A 23 -33.90 -4.72 8.55
N ALA A 24 -33.44 -5.37 7.47
CA ALA A 24 -32.72 -4.71 6.37
C ALA A 24 -33.46 -3.50 5.79
N ALA A 25 -34.78 -3.60 5.63
CA ALA A 25 -35.63 -2.51 5.12
C ALA A 25 -35.57 -1.24 5.99
N ASP A 26 -35.42 -1.40 7.31
CA ASP A 26 -35.43 -0.28 8.26
C ASP A 26 -34.03 0.30 8.51
N LYS A 27 -32.96 -0.39 8.13
CA LYS A 27 -31.57 0.02 8.39
C LYS A 27 -31.24 1.32 7.63
N GLN A 28 -30.75 2.31 8.35
CA GLN A 28 -30.22 3.56 7.78
C GLN A 28 -28.71 3.47 7.68
N ILE A 29 -28.18 3.39 6.45
CA ILE A 29 -26.76 3.20 6.20
C ILE A 29 -26.20 4.43 5.51
N ALA A 30 -25.11 4.97 6.06
CA ALA A 30 -24.35 6.02 5.41
C ALA A 30 -23.11 5.42 4.73
N ILE A 31 -22.95 5.65 3.44
CA ILE A 31 -21.78 5.23 2.66
C ILE A 31 -20.96 6.48 2.36
N ILE A 32 -19.72 6.53 2.85
CA ILE A 32 -18.87 7.71 2.82
C ILE A 32 -17.83 7.54 1.71
N LEU A 33 -17.86 8.44 0.74
CA LEU A 33 -16.86 8.58 -0.31
C LEU A 33 -15.85 9.66 0.07
N PHE A 34 -14.59 9.44 -0.30
CA PHE A 34 -13.52 10.39 -0.04
C PHE A 34 -13.45 11.47 -1.12
N ASN A 35 -13.01 12.66 -0.73
CA ASN A 35 -12.80 13.79 -1.61
C ASN A 35 -11.34 14.21 -1.56
N PHE A 36 -10.44 13.33 -2.00
CA PHE A 36 -9.00 13.58 -1.94
C PHE A 36 -8.28 13.20 -3.24
N PRO A 37 -7.53 14.13 -3.85
CA PRO A 37 -7.38 15.53 -3.44
C PRO A 37 -8.61 16.40 -3.82
N PRO A 38 -9.02 17.34 -2.95
CA PRO A 38 -10.18 18.19 -3.19
C PRO A 38 -9.91 19.20 -4.31
N ASN A 39 -10.96 19.59 -5.04
CA ASN A 39 -10.95 20.58 -6.14
C ASN A 39 -10.25 20.18 -7.45
N LEU A 40 -9.75 18.94 -7.57
CA LEU A 40 -9.16 18.41 -8.81
C LEU A 40 -10.09 17.43 -9.57
N GLY A 41 -11.39 17.41 -9.24
CA GLY A 41 -12.37 16.51 -9.87
C GLY A 41 -12.33 15.06 -9.35
N ASN A 42 -11.60 14.80 -8.26
CA ASN A 42 -11.31 13.46 -7.72
C ASN A 42 -12.29 13.01 -6.62
N ALA A 43 -13.55 13.45 -6.66
CA ALA A 43 -14.56 12.97 -5.72
C ALA A 43 -14.82 11.46 -5.95
N GLY A 44 -14.66 10.65 -4.90
CA GLY A 44 -14.80 9.20 -4.99
C GLY A 44 -13.58 8.51 -5.61
N THR A 45 -12.37 8.98 -5.34
CA THR A 45 -11.13 8.23 -5.63
C THR A 45 -10.77 7.34 -4.45
N ALA A 46 -10.31 6.13 -4.76
CA ALA A 46 -9.76 5.18 -3.81
C ALA A 46 -8.66 4.40 -4.50
N ALA A 47 -7.68 3.90 -3.73
CA ALA A 47 -6.53 3.19 -4.31
C ALA A 47 -7.03 2.04 -5.19
N PHE A 48 -6.82 2.22 -6.49
CA PHE A 48 -7.09 1.24 -7.51
C PHE A 48 -8.51 0.65 -7.52
N LEU A 49 -9.52 1.42 -7.11
CA LEU A 49 -10.91 0.99 -7.07
C LEU A 49 -11.77 1.86 -7.99
N ASN A 50 -12.62 1.24 -8.81
CA ASN A 50 -13.66 1.92 -9.55
C ASN A 50 -14.83 2.16 -8.58
N VAL A 51 -14.76 3.27 -7.86
CA VAL A 51 -15.64 3.56 -6.73
C VAL A 51 -17.11 3.61 -7.15
N PHE A 52 -17.45 4.35 -8.20
CA PHE A 52 -18.85 4.51 -8.60
C PHE A 52 -19.46 3.21 -9.13
N GLU A 53 -18.71 2.44 -9.93
CA GLU A 53 -19.20 1.14 -10.42
C GLU A 53 -19.38 0.14 -9.28
N SER A 54 -18.38 0.06 -8.39
CA SER A 54 -18.45 -0.81 -7.20
C SER A 54 -19.58 -0.41 -6.26
N LEU A 55 -19.81 0.89 -6.09
CA LEU A 55 -20.90 1.42 -5.28
C LEU A 55 -22.26 1.10 -5.91
N HIS A 56 -22.43 1.31 -7.22
CA HIS A 56 -23.66 0.99 -7.93
C HIS A 56 -24.03 -0.49 -7.77
N ARG A 57 -23.05 -1.39 -7.92
CA ARG A 57 -23.22 -2.83 -7.65
C ARG A 57 -23.58 -3.13 -6.20
N LEU A 58 -22.93 -2.48 -5.23
CA LEU A 58 -23.31 -2.62 -3.83
C LEU A 58 -24.76 -2.19 -3.60
N LEU A 59 -25.22 -1.09 -4.20
CA LEU A 59 -26.61 -0.63 -4.06
C LEU A 59 -27.61 -1.62 -4.66
N LEU A 60 -27.28 -2.24 -5.80
CA LEU A 60 -28.08 -3.32 -6.39
C LEU A 60 -28.16 -4.54 -5.46
N GLU A 61 -27.04 -4.97 -4.89
CA GLU A 61 -26.99 -6.09 -3.92
C GLU A 61 -27.76 -5.76 -2.63
N MET A 62 -27.65 -4.52 -2.12
CA MET A 62 -28.44 -4.05 -0.98
C MET A 62 -29.94 -4.09 -1.28
N LYS A 63 -30.36 -3.65 -2.47
CA LYS A 63 -31.77 -3.74 -2.90
C LYS A 63 -32.25 -5.19 -2.96
N ALA A 64 -31.44 -6.09 -3.53
CA ALA A 64 -31.74 -7.52 -3.60
C ALA A 64 -31.82 -8.17 -2.21
N ALA A 65 -31.00 -7.71 -1.25
CA ALA A 65 -31.01 -8.14 0.14
C ALA A 65 -32.16 -7.53 0.98
N GLY A 66 -33.01 -6.68 0.38
CA GLY A 66 -34.21 -6.13 1.02
C GLY A 66 -34.02 -4.80 1.74
N TYR A 67 -32.91 -4.09 1.51
CA TYR A 67 -32.76 -2.71 1.99
C TYR A 67 -33.67 -1.77 1.20
N THR A 68 -34.20 -0.73 1.86
CA THR A 68 -34.94 0.34 1.19
C THR A 68 -33.96 1.31 0.52
N VAL A 69 -33.73 1.12 -0.78
CA VAL A 69 -32.80 1.94 -1.57
C VAL A 69 -33.33 2.21 -2.98
N ASP A 70 -33.27 3.48 -3.38
CA ASP A 70 -33.64 3.95 -4.71
C ASP A 70 -32.39 3.97 -5.61
N VAL A 71 -32.04 2.82 -6.19
CA VAL A 71 -30.83 2.68 -7.00
C VAL A 71 -30.99 3.42 -8.34
N PRO A 72 -30.09 4.37 -8.69
CA PRO A 72 -30.09 5.01 -10.01
C PRO A 72 -29.91 3.99 -11.14
N GLU A 73 -30.44 4.29 -12.33
CA GLU A 73 -30.43 3.35 -13.46
C GLU A 73 -29.01 2.99 -13.92
N THR A 74 -28.07 3.92 -13.83
CA THR A 74 -26.69 3.76 -14.27
C THR A 74 -25.69 4.35 -13.28
N THR A 75 -24.44 3.89 -13.38
CA THR A 75 -23.29 4.43 -12.64
C THR A 75 -23.11 5.93 -12.89
N GLU A 76 -23.30 6.41 -14.13
CA GLU A 76 -23.18 7.84 -14.43
C GLU A 76 -24.33 8.65 -13.82
N ALA A 77 -25.56 8.12 -13.80
CA ALA A 77 -26.68 8.79 -13.13
C ALA A 77 -26.44 8.93 -11.61
N LEU A 78 -25.86 7.91 -10.98
CA LEU A 78 -25.44 7.98 -9.57
C LEU A 78 -24.37 9.08 -9.36
N ARG A 79 -23.38 9.14 -10.24
CA ARG A 79 -22.32 10.15 -10.21
C ARG A 79 -22.86 11.56 -10.40
N GLU A 80 -23.71 11.79 -11.40
CA GLU A 80 -24.34 13.08 -11.68
C GLU A 80 -25.22 13.54 -10.51
N GLN A 81 -26.01 12.64 -9.91
CA GLN A 81 -26.86 12.96 -8.76
C GLN A 81 -26.04 13.35 -7.52
N LEU A 82 -24.87 12.74 -7.32
CA LEU A 82 -23.99 13.04 -6.19
C LEU A 82 -23.15 14.31 -6.41
N LEU A 83 -22.55 14.46 -7.59
CA LEU A 83 -21.56 15.50 -7.85
C LEU A 83 -22.19 16.77 -8.41
N GLU A 84 -23.20 16.68 -9.27
CA GLU A 84 -23.79 17.85 -9.94
C GLU A 84 -25.03 18.33 -9.20
N GLY A 85 -26.05 17.46 -9.08
CA GLY A 85 -27.30 17.68 -8.36
C GLY A 85 -27.73 19.15 -8.19
N ASN A 86 -27.78 19.62 -6.94
CA ASN A 86 -28.12 21.00 -6.59
C ASN A 86 -26.89 21.90 -6.28
N ARG A 87 -25.68 21.51 -6.68
CA ARG A 87 -24.44 22.17 -6.24
C ARG A 87 -24.38 23.66 -6.57
N LEU A 88 -24.92 24.06 -7.74
CA LEU A 88 -24.95 25.47 -8.18
C LEU A 88 -25.90 26.33 -7.35
N ILE A 89 -26.94 25.72 -6.75
CA ILE A 89 -27.88 26.42 -5.88
C ILE A 89 -27.21 26.77 -4.55
N TYR A 90 -26.41 25.84 -4.04
CA TYR A 90 -25.74 25.99 -2.74
C TYR A 90 -24.33 26.58 -2.82
N GLY A 91 -23.76 26.68 -4.04
CA GLY A 91 -22.39 27.16 -4.24
C GLY A 91 -21.33 26.17 -3.72
N THR A 92 -21.60 24.87 -3.83
CA THR A 92 -20.76 23.78 -3.32
C THR A 92 -20.11 22.97 -4.43
N ASP A 93 -19.15 22.12 -4.06
CA ASP A 93 -18.45 21.21 -4.98
C ASP A 93 -19.26 19.95 -5.33
N GLY A 94 -20.35 19.70 -4.61
CA GLY A 94 -21.20 18.51 -4.75
C GLY A 94 -22.65 18.79 -4.37
N ASN A 95 -23.55 17.81 -4.59
CA ASN A 95 -24.94 17.89 -4.19
C ASN A 95 -25.06 17.99 -2.66
N VAL A 96 -25.86 18.94 -2.17
CA VAL A 96 -26.24 19.04 -0.75
C VAL A 96 -27.43 18.13 -0.48
N GLY A 97 -27.19 17.05 0.27
CA GLY A 97 -28.19 16.05 0.63
C GLY A 97 -28.76 16.20 2.05
N GLY A 98 -28.14 17.06 2.86
CA GLY A 98 -28.57 17.35 4.22
C GLY A 98 -28.06 18.70 4.71
N VAL A 99 -28.67 19.21 5.79
CA VAL A 99 -28.21 20.41 6.47
C VAL A 99 -28.25 20.19 7.98
N LEU A 100 -27.31 20.80 8.71
CA LEU A 100 -27.27 20.81 10.17
C LEU A 100 -27.30 22.25 10.67
N PRO A 101 -28.36 22.70 11.37
CA PRO A 101 -28.39 24.02 11.98
C PRO A 101 -27.23 24.21 12.96
N ILE A 102 -26.63 25.39 12.98
CA ILE A 102 -25.46 25.69 13.84
C ILE A 102 -25.80 25.50 15.33
N GLU A 103 -27.01 25.87 15.74
CA GLU A 103 -27.45 25.68 17.12
C GLU A 103 -27.47 24.21 17.53
N ASP A 104 -27.85 23.32 16.61
CA ASP A 104 -27.91 21.89 16.88
C ASP A 104 -26.51 21.28 16.86
N TYR A 105 -25.64 21.71 15.94
CA TYR A 105 -24.22 21.37 15.98
C TYR A 105 -23.58 21.69 17.34
N ARG A 106 -23.81 22.92 17.86
CA ARG A 106 -23.25 23.34 19.15
C ARG A 106 -23.78 22.51 20.33
N LYS A 107 -25.04 22.08 20.28
CA LYS A 107 -25.65 21.22 21.32
C LYS A 107 -25.15 19.78 21.24
N LEU A 108 -25.07 19.23 20.03
CA LEU A 108 -24.76 17.82 19.79
C LEU A 108 -23.27 17.53 19.85
N PHE A 109 -22.42 18.49 19.49
CA PHE A 109 -20.97 18.34 19.45
C PHE A 109 -20.25 19.42 20.28
N PRO A 110 -20.38 19.43 21.61
CA PRO A 110 -19.84 20.49 22.47
C PRO A 110 -18.30 20.64 22.41
N ALA A 111 -17.58 19.64 21.88
CA ALA A 111 -16.14 19.73 21.63
C ALA A 111 -15.77 20.77 20.55
N TYR A 112 -16.76 21.37 19.86
CA TYR A 112 -16.51 22.43 18.88
C TYR A 112 -15.72 23.61 19.44
N THR A 113 -15.83 23.91 20.73
CA THR A 113 -15.09 25.01 21.38
C THR A 113 -13.58 24.78 21.37
N GLU A 114 -13.13 23.53 21.32
CA GLU A 114 -11.70 23.20 21.19
C GLU A 114 -11.18 23.48 19.77
N MET A 115 -12.08 23.58 18.78
CA MET A 115 -11.75 23.85 17.38
C MET A 115 -11.68 25.35 17.07
N GLU A 116 -12.43 26.20 17.79
CA GLU A 116 -12.54 27.63 17.54
C GLU A 116 -11.20 28.40 17.55
N PRO A 117 -10.22 28.10 18.43
CA PRO A 117 -8.90 28.74 18.38
C PRO A 117 -8.17 28.53 17.05
N PHE A 118 -8.53 27.47 16.33
CA PHE A 118 -7.95 27.12 15.04
C PHE A 118 -8.88 27.52 13.90
N TRP A 119 -10.18 27.30 13.97
CA TRP A 119 -11.07 27.45 12.81
C TRP A 119 -12.02 28.65 12.88
N GLY A 120 -11.84 29.51 13.88
CA GLY A 120 -12.76 30.60 14.19
C GLY A 120 -14.05 30.09 14.82
N ASP A 121 -14.96 31.00 15.19
CA ASP A 121 -16.25 30.61 15.77
C ASP A 121 -17.05 29.71 14.81
N ALA A 122 -17.73 28.70 15.33
CA ALA A 122 -18.62 27.87 14.51
C ALA A 122 -19.66 28.76 13.80
N PRO A 123 -19.80 28.69 12.46
CA PRO A 123 -19.51 27.54 11.60
C PRO A 123 -18.14 27.53 10.89
N GLY A 124 -17.26 28.50 11.12
CA GLY A 124 -16.07 28.71 10.29
C GLY A 124 -16.43 29.04 8.83
N GLU A 125 -15.53 28.72 7.90
CA GLU A 125 -15.64 29.17 6.49
C GLU A 125 -16.04 28.07 5.48
N ILE A 126 -16.06 26.81 5.91
CA ILE A 126 -16.22 25.66 5.00
C ILE A 126 -17.66 25.16 5.04
N LEU A 127 -18.23 24.86 3.87
CA LEU A 127 -19.51 24.18 3.65
C LEU A 127 -20.65 24.67 4.55
N ASN A 128 -20.91 25.97 4.56
CA ASN A 128 -21.98 26.56 5.36
C ASN A 128 -22.59 27.80 4.69
N ASP A 129 -23.83 28.14 5.08
CA ASP A 129 -24.56 29.35 4.65
C ASP A 129 -24.70 30.39 5.77
N ARG A 130 -23.83 30.31 6.79
CA ARG A 130 -23.86 31.06 8.07
C ARG A 130 -25.04 30.75 8.99
N LYS A 131 -25.99 29.90 8.60
CA LYS A 131 -27.09 29.41 9.46
C LYS A 131 -27.01 27.91 9.70
N ASN A 132 -26.56 27.19 8.68
CA ASN A 132 -26.49 25.74 8.63
C ASN A 132 -25.15 25.31 8.02
N PHE A 133 -24.67 24.16 8.47
CA PHE A 133 -23.70 23.38 7.72
C PHE A 133 -24.40 22.64 6.58
N GLN A 134 -23.77 22.60 5.42
CA GLN A 134 -24.22 21.89 4.23
C GLN A 134 -23.52 20.52 4.18
N ILE A 135 -24.31 19.45 4.15
CA ILE A 135 -23.80 18.07 4.10
C ILE A 135 -23.84 17.58 2.66
N LEU A 136 -22.66 17.38 2.07
CA LEU A 136 -22.53 16.89 0.71
C LEU A 136 -22.89 15.40 0.65
N GLY A 137 -23.76 15.05 -0.28
CA GLY A 137 -24.25 13.69 -0.47
C GLY A 137 -25.62 13.62 -1.14
N CYS A 138 -26.11 12.43 -1.41
CA CYS A 138 -27.46 12.19 -1.90
C CYS A 138 -28.16 11.08 -1.10
N ARG A 139 -29.47 11.23 -0.89
CA ARG A 139 -30.30 10.24 -0.19
C ARG A 139 -31.04 9.37 -1.19
N LEU A 140 -30.91 8.05 -1.03
CA LEU A 140 -31.53 7.01 -1.85
C LEU A 140 -32.30 6.08 -0.90
N GLY A 141 -33.57 6.39 -0.63
CA GLY A 141 -34.36 5.72 0.41
C GLY A 141 -33.76 5.88 1.82
N ASN A 142 -33.37 4.76 2.43
CA ASN A 142 -32.69 4.70 3.74
C ASN A 142 -31.16 4.68 3.62
N ILE A 143 -30.60 4.82 2.41
CA ILE A 143 -29.16 4.90 2.19
C ILE A 143 -28.77 6.35 1.91
N PHE A 144 -27.71 6.83 2.55
CA PHE A 144 -27.13 8.14 2.27
C PHE A 144 -25.72 7.99 1.73
N ILE A 145 -25.51 8.40 0.48
CA ILE A 145 -24.18 8.43 -0.14
C ILE A 145 -23.60 9.80 0.17
N ALA A 146 -22.57 9.83 1.01
CA ALA A 146 -22.00 11.04 1.56
C ALA A 146 -20.65 11.32 0.91
N GLN A 147 -20.35 12.60 0.64
CA GLN A 147 -19.01 13.04 0.27
C GLN A 147 -18.34 13.64 1.50
N GLN A 148 -17.23 13.05 1.94
CA GLN A 148 -16.52 13.52 3.12
C GLN A 148 -15.94 14.93 2.88
N PRO A 149 -16.10 15.88 3.81
CA PRO A 149 -15.44 17.18 3.73
C PRO A 149 -13.92 17.07 3.72
N SER A 150 -13.22 18.03 3.10
CA SER A 150 -11.76 18.06 3.14
C SER A 150 -11.23 18.40 4.54
N PHE A 151 -9.95 18.15 4.76
CA PHE A 151 -9.26 18.53 6.00
C PHE A 151 -9.23 20.05 6.21
N GLY A 152 -9.22 20.82 5.13
CA GLY A 152 -9.16 22.29 5.16
C GLY A 152 -7.74 22.87 5.24
N TYR A 153 -6.69 22.04 5.30
CA TYR A 153 -5.29 22.51 5.31
C TYR A 153 -4.85 23.11 3.98
N GLU A 154 -5.43 22.67 2.85
CA GLU A 154 -5.02 23.12 1.51
C GLU A 154 -5.28 24.61 1.25
N ARG A 155 -5.96 25.30 2.16
CA ARG A 155 -6.29 26.73 2.03
C ARG A 155 -5.40 27.65 2.87
N ASP A 156 -4.54 27.11 3.74
CA ASP A 156 -3.63 27.90 4.59
C ASP A 156 -2.20 27.31 4.57
N PRO A 157 -1.33 27.80 3.67
CA PRO A 157 0.05 27.35 3.51
C PRO A 157 0.88 27.47 4.81
N MET A 158 0.64 28.50 5.62
CA MET A 158 1.36 28.69 6.88
C MET A 158 0.97 27.64 7.92
N ARG A 159 -0.28 27.16 7.92
CA ARG A 159 -0.67 26.02 8.76
C ARG A 159 -0.11 24.70 8.28
N LEU A 160 -0.02 24.49 6.97
CA LEU A 160 0.69 23.32 6.41
C LEU A 160 2.14 23.28 6.88
N LEU A 161 2.79 24.45 7.02
CA LEU A 161 4.16 24.56 7.52
C LEU A 161 4.27 24.44 9.04
N MET A 162 3.32 24.99 9.82
CA MET A 162 3.53 25.20 11.27
C MET A 162 2.59 24.45 12.22
N ALA A 163 1.46 23.91 11.76
CA ALA A 163 0.48 23.28 12.65
C ALA A 163 0.93 21.87 13.08
N LYS A 164 1.36 21.76 14.35
CA LYS A 164 1.79 20.51 14.99
C LYS A 164 0.63 19.76 15.69
N ASP A 165 -0.40 20.49 16.12
CA ASP A 165 -1.56 19.98 16.88
C ASP A 165 -2.90 20.43 16.27
N ALA A 166 -3.26 19.85 15.13
CA ALA A 166 -4.47 20.30 14.45
C ALA A 166 -5.76 19.73 15.09
N THR A 167 -6.84 20.50 15.00
CA THR A 167 -8.20 20.01 15.25
C THR A 167 -8.90 19.81 13.89
N PRO A 168 -9.92 18.95 13.78
CA PRO A 168 -10.75 18.94 12.58
C PRO A 168 -11.40 20.33 12.39
N ASN A 169 -11.75 20.68 11.15
CA ASN A 169 -12.57 21.87 10.90
C ASN A 169 -14.05 21.63 11.26
N HIS A 170 -14.81 22.71 11.43
CA HIS A 170 -16.21 22.65 11.84
C HIS A 170 -17.10 21.85 10.88
N ALA A 171 -16.90 21.95 9.57
CA ALA A 171 -17.69 21.20 8.58
C ALA A 171 -17.46 19.68 8.71
N PHE A 172 -16.22 19.25 8.95
CA PHE A 172 -15.88 17.84 9.16
C PHE A 172 -16.55 17.27 10.42
N ALA A 173 -16.57 18.02 11.52
CA ALA A 173 -17.27 17.61 12.73
C ALA A 173 -18.79 17.63 12.57
N ALA A 174 -19.34 18.65 11.92
CA ALA A 174 -20.75 18.77 11.62
C ALA A 174 -21.25 17.62 10.74
N PHE A 175 -20.44 17.17 9.78
CA PHE A 175 -20.72 16.02 8.93
C PHE A 175 -21.00 14.76 9.74
N TYR A 176 -20.08 14.32 10.59
CA TYR A 176 -20.31 13.12 11.39
C TYR A 176 -21.39 13.31 12.46
N THR A 177 -21.51 14.51 13.02
CA THR A 177 -22.59 14.86 13.97
C THR A 177 -23.96 14.68 13.30
N TRP A 178 -24.10 15.15 12.06
CA TRP A 178 -25.33 15.00 11.28
C TRP A 178 -25.61 13.54 10.96
N LEU A 179 -24.60 12.75 10.56
CA LEU A 179 -24.76 11.32 10.30
C LEU A 179 -25.29 10.57 11.53
N GLU A 180 -24.76 10.84 12.73
CA GLU A 180 -25.14 10.13 13.94
C GLU A 180 -26.50 10.56 14.51
N HIS A 181 -26.81 11.86 14.46
CA HIS A 181 -27.91 12.46 15.23
C HIS A 181 -29.06 13.03 14.40
N SER A 182 -28.84 13.33 13.12
CA SER A 182 -29.88 13.89 12.25
C SER A 182 -30.33 12.90 11.18
N PHE A 183 -29.37 12.25 10.50
CA PHE A 183 -29.66 11.12 9.62
C PHE A 183 -29.91 9.83 10.41
N GLU A 184 -29.44 9.77 11.66
CA GLU A 184 -29.64 8.64 12.58
C GLU A 184 -29.07 7.29 12.06
N ALA A 185 -27.92 7.34 11.39
CA ALA A 185 -27.26 6.17 10.84
C ALA A 185 -27.18 5.01 11.85
N ASP A 186 -27.48 3.80 11.39
CA ASP A 186 -27.25 2.56 12.12
C ASP A 186 -25.81 2.07 11.93
N ALA A 187 -25.20 2.36 10.78
CA ALA A 187 -23.81 2.09 10.49
C ALA A 187 -23.27 3.04 9.41
N VAL A 188 -21.94 3.16 9.37
CA VAL A 188 -21.19 3.85 8.32
C VAL A 188 -20.28 2.88 7.59
N VAL A 189 -20.26 2.98 6.26
CA VAL A 189 -19.34 2.28 5.37
C VAL A 189 -18.46 3.31 4.69
N HIS A 190 -17.22 3.45 5.10
CA HIS A 190 -16.25 4.22 4.33
C HIS A 190 -15.81 3.38 3.13
N PHE A 191 -15.94 3.93 1.94
CA PHE A 191 -15.85 3.17 0.71
C PHE A 191 -14.56 3.51 -0.04
N GLY A 192 -13.52 2.70 0.17
CA GLY A 192 -12.20 2.90 -0.38
C GLY A 192 -11.11 3.05 0.68
N THR A 193 -9.89 3.36 0.24
CA THR A 193 -8.74 3.64 1.09
C THR A 193 -8.54 5.14 1.32
N HIS A 194 -7.73 5.51 2.32
CA HIS A 194 -7.32 6.89 2.64
C HIS A 194 -8.41 7.76 3.29
N GLY A 195 -9.14 7.20 4.27
CA GLY A 195 -10.09 8.00 5.03
C GLY A 195 -9.40 9.09 5.84
N ALA A 196 -10.02 10.27 5.92
CA ALA A 196 -9.46 11.37 6.69
C ALA A 196 -9.60 11.17 8.22
N LEU A 197 -10.63 10.44 8.63
CA LEU A 197 -11.07 10.28 10.02
C LEU A 197 -9.98 9.69 10.91
N GLU A 198 -9.32 8.63 10.46
CA GLU A 198 -8.33 7.89 11.24
C GLU A 198 -7.04 8.68 11.48
N PHE A 199 -6.71 9.63 10.59
CA PHE A 199 -5.55 10.51 10.71
C PHE A 199 -5.82 11.78 11.52
N MET A 200 -7.07 11.99 11.97
CA MET A 200 -7.40 13.14 12.82
C MET A 200 -6.64 13.08 14.15
N PRO A 201 -6.24 14.22 14.74
CA PRO A 201 -5.27 14.19 15.84
C PRO A 201 -5.73 13.48 17.12
N GLY A 202 -4.77 12.89 17.82
CA GLY A 202 -5.01 12.02 18.97
C GLY A 202 -3.96 10.91 19.10
N LYS A 203 -4.14 10.04 20.09
CA LYS A 203 -3.19 8.96 20.42
C LYS A 203 -3.03 7.94 19.29
N GLN A 204 -1.80 7.45 19.09
CA GLN A 204 -1.46 6.41 18.12
C GLN A 204 -2.32 5.13 18.21
N VAL A 205 -2.61 4.67 19.43
CA VAL A 205 -3.43 3.49 19.74
C VAL A 205 -4.09 3.66 21.10
N GLY A 206 -5.17 2.91 21.37
CA GLY A 206 -5.88 3.00 22.65
C GLY A 206 -6.53 4.37 22.84
N LEU A 207 -7.32 4.80 21.84
CA LEU A 207 -7.94 6.13 21.80
C LEU A 207 -8.76 6.44 23.06
N SER A 208 -8.48 7.60 23.66
CA SER A 208 -9.33 8.16 24.71
C SER A 208 -10.55 8.86 24.11
N ALA A 209 -11.57 9.10 24.93
CA ALA A 209 -12.76 9.87 24.61
C ALA A 209 -12.46 11.33 24.23
N SER A 210 -11.22 11.80 24.46
CA SER A 210 -10.73 13.09 24.00
C SER A 210 -10.12 13.07 22.58
N CYS A 211 -9.81 11.89 22.02
CA CYS A 211 -9.20 11.80 20.69
C CYS A 211 -10.23 12.10 19.59
N TRP A 212 -9.85 12.91 18.61
CA TRP A 212 -10.75 13.36 17.55
C TRP A 212 -11.39 12.22 16.74
N PRO A 213 -10.67 11.18 16.28
CA PRO A 213 -11.30 10.10 15.52
C PRO A 213 -12.48 9.46 16.26
N LYS A 214 -12.33 9.27 17.59
CA LYS A 214 -13.36 8.67 18.46
C LYS A 214 -14.52 9.63 18.74
N ARG A 215 -14.24 10.93 18.91
CA ARG A 215 -15.28 11.96 19.08
C ARG A 215 -16.12 12.12 17.83
N LEU A 216 -15.48 12.14 16.66
CA LEU A 216 -16.11 12.35 15.36
C LEU A 216 -17.01 11.17 14.99
N ILE A 217 -16.50 9.94 14.99
CA ILE A 217 -17.30 8.75 14.63
C ILE A 217 -18.36 8.40 15.68
N GLY A 218 -18.18 8.91 16.91
CA GLY A 218 -19.07 8.69 18.04
C GLY A 218 -19.35 7.21 18.31
N SER A 219 -20.63 6.85 18.36
CA SER A 219 -21.07 5.47 18.64
C SER A 219 -21.25 4.59 17.40
N LEU A 220 -21.10 5.14 16.19
CA LEU A 220 -21.48 4.47 14.94
C LEU A 220 -20.60 3.26 14.61
N PRO A 221 -21.16 2.05 14.39
CA PRO A 221 -20.47 0.94 13.77
C PRO A 221 -19.80 1.39 12.46
N ASN A 222 -18.49 1.19 12.37
CA ASN A 222 -17.66 1.71 11.28
C ASN A 222 -17.08 0.54 10.49
N PHE A 223 -17.44 0.46 9.21
CA PHE A 223 -16.94 -0.52 8.26
C PHE A 223 -16.15 0.20 7.16
N TYR A 224 -15.13 -0.45 6.62
CA TYR A 224 -14.38 0.06 5.47
C TYR A 224 -14.30 -1.01 4.38
N CYS A 225 -14.52 -0.62 3.14
CA CYS A 225 -14.04 -1.38 1.99
C CYS A 225 -12.59 -0.96 1.75
N TYR A 226 -11.62 -1.85 2.00
CA TYR A 226 -10.19 -1.51 2.01
C TYR A 226 -9.41 -2.41 1.06
N SER A 227 -8.42 -1.87 0.35
CA SER A 227 -7.56 -2.70 -0.50
C SER A 227 -6.78 -3.69 0.36
N VAL A 228 -6.79 -4.97 -0.03
CA VAL A 228 -6.07 -6.04 0.67
C VAL A 228 -4.55 -5.80 0.71
N ASN A 229 -4.03 -5.06 -0.27
CA ASN A 229 -2.62 -4.73 -0.39
C ASN A 229 -2.18 -3.48 0.38
N ASN A 230 -3.04 -2.86 1.19
CA ASN A 230 -2.67 -1.72 2.03
C ASN A 230 -2.85 -2.02 3.53
N PRO A 231 -2.10 -3.02 4.08
CA PRO A 231 -2.24 -3.43 5.48
C PRO A 231 -1.86 -2.34 6.47
N SER A 232 -0.92 -1.46 6.13
CA SER A 232 -0.41 -0.45 7.05
C SER A 232 -1.46 0.61 7.38
N GLU A 233 -2.07 1.21 6.36
CA GLU A 233 -3.12 2.19 6.61
C GLU A 233 -4.39 1.54 7.14
N GLY A 234 -4.72 0.33 6.66
CA GLY A 234 -5.80 -0.46 7.24
C GLY A 234 -5.63 -0.65 8.75
N ALA A 235 -4.41 -0.94 9.23
CA ALA A 235 -4.13 -1.04 10.66
C ALA A 235 -4.39 0.29 11.41
N ILE A 236 -4.13 1.44 10.80
CA ILE A 236 -4.46 2.75 11.35
C ILE A 236 -5.98 2.95 11.41
N ALA A 237 -6.72 2.65 10.34
CA ALA A 237 -8.18 2.70 10.32
C ALA A 237 -8.81 1.79 11.40
N ARG A 238 -8.23 0.62 11.66
CA ARG A 238 -8.66 -0.25 12.77
C ARG A 238 -8.38 0.34 14.14
N ARG A 239 -7.15 0.82 14.38
CA ARG A 239 -6.71 1.32 15.70
C ARG A 239 -7.33 2.67 16.06
N ARG A 240 -7.53 3.55 15.06
CA ARG A 240 -7.96 4.94 15.25
C ARG A 240 -9.38 5.21 14.74
N GLY A 241 -9.80 4.58 13.64
CA GLY A 241 -11.16 4.68 13.12
C GLY A 241 -12.16 3.71 13.76
N LEU A 242 -11.69 2.78 14.61
CA LEU A 242 -12.50 1.69 15.18
C LEU A 242 -13.18 0.83 14.10
N ALA A 243 -12.53 0.71 12.93
CA ALA A 243 -13.10 0.12 11.74
C ALA A 243 -13.04 -1.42 11.73
N THR A 244 -14.06 -2.04 11.15
CA THR A 244 -13.97 -3.41 10.61
C THR A 244 -13.67 -3.30 9.12
N LEU A 245 -12.53 -3.84 8.70
CA LEU A 245 -12.12 -3.76 7.29
C LEU A 245 -12.75 -4.90 6.52
N ILE A 246 -13.06 -4.67 5.26
CA ILE A 246 -13.58 -5.65 4.32
C ILE A 246 -12.69 -5.54 3.10
N SER A 247 -11.83 -6.54 2.92
CA SER A 247 -10.82 -6.52 1.87
C SER A 247 -11.46 -6.54 0.49
N TYR A 248 -10.93 -5.74 -0.43
CA TYR A 248 -11.13 -5.91 -1.86
C TYR A 248 -9.78 -6.14 -2.55
N LEU A 249 -9.80 -6.76 -3.74
CA LEU A 249 -8.59 -7.07 -4.50
C LEU A 249 -7.99 -5.82 -5.17
N ALA A 250 -6.67 -5.77 -5.31
CA ALA A 250 -6.07 -4.82 -6.25
C ALA A 250 -6.45 -5.20 -7.71
N PRO A 251 -6.43 -4.25 -8.67
CA PRO A 251 -6.72 -4.54 -10.06
C PRO A 251 -5.77 -5.60 -10.60
N PRO A 252 -6.18 -6.23 -11.70
CA PRO A 252 -5.30 -7.14 -12.38
C PRO A 252 -3.99 -6.50 -12.80
N LEU A 253 -2.91 -7.26 -12.61
CA LEU A 253 -1.59 -6.93 -13.12
C LEU A 253 -1.44 -7.54 -14.52
N GLU A 254 -0.93 -6.74 -15.45
CA GLU A 254 -0.51 -7.18 -16.77
C GLU A 254 0.90 -6.68 -17.06
N GLN A 255 1.56 -7.31 -18.03
CA GLN A 255 2.85 -6.83 -18.51
C GLN A 255 2.67 -5.47 -19.18
N ALA A 256 3.57 -4.52 -18.89
CA ALA A 256 3.51 -3.18 -19.45
C ALA A 256 3.63 -3.19 -20.98
N GLY A 257 4.33 -4.18 -21.53
CA GLY A 257 4.53 -4.33 -22.97
C GLY A 257 5.43 -3.24 -23.55
N LEU A 258 5.62 -3.29 -24.87
CA LEU A 258 6.36 -2.26 -25.61
C LEU A 258 5.43 -1.52 -26.57
N TYR A 259 5.55 -0.19 -26.61
CA TYR A 259 4.77 0.67 -27.49
C TYR A 259 5.64 1.72 -28.19
N LYS A 260 5.13 2.22 -29.33
CA LYS A 260 5.75 3.29 -30.13
C LYS A 260 7.25 3.07 -30.40
N GLU A 261 8.11 3.96 -29.94
CA GLU A 261 9.56 3.94 -30.12
C GLU A 261 10.19 2.68 -29.52
N LEU A 262 9.72 2.22 -28.35
CA LEU A 262 10.24 1.01 -27.69
C LEU A 262 9.98 -0.24 -28.52
N ARG A 263 8.79 -0.32 -29.14
CA ARG A 263 8.44 -1.44 -30.02
C ARG A 263 9.31 -1.45 -31.28
N LYS A 264 9.55 -0.28 -31.87
CA LYS A 264 10.46 -0.14 -33.02
C LYS A 264 11.88 -0.54 -32.64
N LEU A 265 12.34 -0.13 -31.45
CA LEU A 265 13.67 -0.47 -30.96
C LEU A 265 13.85 -1.98 -30.80
N HIS A 266 12.86 -2.66 -30.22
CA HIS A 266 12.84 -4.13 -30.15
C HIS A 266 12.91 -4.79 -31.54
N ASP A 267 12.11 -4.31 -32.51
CA ASP A 267 12.10 -4.87 -33.86
C ASP A 267 13.45 -4.62 -34.59
N LEU A 268 14.09 -3.47 -34.38
CA LEU A 268 15.43 -3.17 -34.90
C LEU A 268 16.51 -4.05 -34.28
N ILE A 269 16.47 -4.27 -32.97
CA ILE A 269 17.40 -5.18 -32.27
C ILE A 269 17.24 -6.60 -32.81
N ALA A 270 16.01 -7.07 -33.01
CA ALA A 270 15.75 -8.38 -33.61
C ALA A 270 16.31 -8.47 -35.05
N ALA A 271 16.14 -7.43 -35.85
CA ALA A 271 16.69 -7.35 -37.21
C ALA A 271 18.23 -7.38 -37.19
N TRP A 272 18.86 -6.61 -36.30
CA TRP A 272 20.32 -6.58 -36.13
C TRP A 272 20.87 -7.94 -35.69
N ARG A 273 20.20 -8.62 -34.75
CA ARG A 273 20.59 -9.97 -34.30
C ARG A 273 20.52 -11.02 -35.40
N ALA A 274 19.58 -10.86 -36.34
CA ALA A 274 19.44 -11.74 -37.49
C ALA A 274 20.50 -11.46 -38.57
N ASN A 275 20.85 -10.18 -38.77
CA ASN A 275 21.86 -9.76 -39.75
C ASN A 275 22.59 -8.49 -39.28
N PRO A 276 23.71 -8.63 -38.54
CA PRO A 276 24.42 -7.48 -37.96
C PRO A 276 24.92 -6.51 -39.03
N SER A 277 24.63 -5.22 -38.87
CA SER A 277 25.13 -4.15 -39.72
C SER A 277 25.41 -2.88 -38.92
N GLU A 278 26.40 -2.11 -39.36
CA GLU A 278 26.74 -0.82 -38.73
C GLU A 278 25.59 0.20 -38.87
N GLU A 279 24.86 0.17 -39.98
CA GLU A 279 23.72 1.05 -40.22
C GLU A 279 22.58 0.80 -39.22
N LEU A 280 22.25 -0.46 -38.96
CA LEU A 280 21.24 -0.83 -37.97
C LEU A 280 21.71 -0.51 -36.55
N ALA A 281 23.00 -0.73 -36.23
CA ALA A 281 23.54 -0.38 -34.92
C ALA A 281 23.46 1.12 -34.65
N LEU A 282 23.75 1.96 -35.64
CA LEU A 282 23.62 3.41 -35.55
C LEU A 282 22.16 3.83 -35.35
N GLU A 283 21.23 3.26 -36.12
CA GLU A 283 19.80 3.53 -35.98
C GLU A 283 19.27 3.14 -34.58
N ILE A 284 19.71 1.99 -34.05
CA ILE A 284 19.38 1.56 -32.69
C ILE A 284 19.88 2.57 -31.65
N ARG A 285 21.12 3.06 -31.77
CA ARG A 285 21.70 4.05 -30.85
C ARG A 285 20.98 5.39 -30.89
N GLU A 286 20.64 5.87 -32.09
CA GLU A 286 19.88 7.12 -32.26
C GLU A 286 18.49 7.00 -31.63
N LEU A 287 17.80 5.89 -31.87
CA LEU A 287 16.46 5.67 -31.33
C LEU A 287 16.46 5.45 -29.81
N ALA A 288 17.44 4.73 -29.27
CA ALA A 288 17.61 4.57 -27.82
C ALA A 288 17.84 5.91 -27.13
N THR A 289 18.66 6.78 -27.71
CA THR A 289 18.89 8.15 -27.22
C THR A 289 17.62 8.98 -27.25
N LEU A 290 16.84 8.89 -28.34
CA LEU A 290 15.56 9.61 -28.46
C LEU A 290 14.53 9.11 -27.43
N ALA A 291 14.57 7.83 -27.09
CA ALA A 291 13.69 7.20 -26.12
C ALA A 291 14.15 7.40 -24.66
N ASP A 292 15.27 8.09 -24.42
CA ASP A 292 15.87 8.33 -23.11
C ASP A 292 16.12 7.04 -22.32
N ILE A 293 16.50 5.97 -23.01
CA ILE A 293 16.89 4.70 -22.39
C ILE A 293 18.40 4.72 -22.24
N GLU A 294 18.88 4.61 -21.01
CA GLU A 294 20.31 4.51 -20.70
C GLU A 294 20.89 3.21 -21.27
N GLY A 295 21.35 3.26 -22.51
CA GLY A 295 22.06 2.16 -23.17
C GLY A 295 23.54 2.08 -22.79
N GLY A 296 24.02 2.91 -21.86
CA GLY A 296 25.42 3.11 -21.44
C GLY A 296 26.32 3.84 -22.44
N SER A 297 27.66 3.72 -22.28
CA SER A 297 28.64 4.62 -22.92
C SER A 297 28.64 4.57 -24.45
N VAL A 298 28.82 5.73 -25.08
CA VAL A 298 28.96 5.91 -26.55
C VAL A 298 30.15 5.13 -27.12
N GLU A 299 31.16 4.81 -26.31
CA GLU A 299 32.39 4.12 -26.74
C GLU A 299 32.33 2.59 -26.66
N GLU A 300 31.21 2.01 -26.20
CA GLU A 300 31.08 0.56 -26.04
C GLU A 300 30.84 -0.16 -27.38
N PRO A 301 31.41 -1.38 -27.60
CA PRO A 301 31.11 -2.22 -28.76
C PRO A 301 29.60 -2.45 -29.00
N ASP A 302 29.18 -2.51 -30.27
CA ASP A 302 27.77 -2.62 -30.66
C ASP A 302 27.05 -3.84 -30.05
N GLU A 303 27.69 -5.02 -30.02
CA GLU A 303 27.09 -6.23 -29.42
C GLU A 303 26.81 -6.04 -27.93
N SER A 304 27.75 -5.47 -27.18
CA SER A 304 27.59 -5.21 -25.74
C SER A 304 26.50 -4.17 -25.49
N PHE A 305 26.52 -3.07 -26.26
CA PHE A 305 25.51 -2.01 -26.17
C PHE A 305 24.10 -2.55 -26.45
N ILE A 306 23.93 -3.28 -27.55
CA ILE A 306 22.65 -3.83 -27.97
C ILE A 306 22.17 -4.90 -26.98
N THR A 307 23.08 -5.70 -26.43
CA THR A 307 22.72 -6.70 -25.40
C THR A 307 22.21 -6.03 -24.13
N ARG A 308 22.88 -5.00 -23.62
CA ARG A 308 22.41 -4.24 -22.44
C ARG A 308 21.08 -3.53 -22.72
N LEU A 309 20.98 -2.83 -23.85
CA LEU A 309 19.75 -2.15 -24.25
C LEU A 309 18.56 -3.11 -24.36
N ASN A 310 18.79 -4.31 -24.89
CA ASN A 310 17.76 -5.32 -24.99
C ASN A 310 17.35 -5.85 -23.61
N ALA A 311 18.27 -5.99 -22.65
CA ALA A 311 17.94 -6.32 -21.27
C ALA A 311 17.05 -5.26 -20.61
N GLU A 312 17.36 -3.98 -20.80
CA GLU A 312 16.54 -2.85 -20.32
C GLU A 312 15.14 -2.86 -20.93
N LEU A 313 15.03 -3.07 -22.25
CA LEU A 313 13.72 -3.21 -22.92
C LEU A 313 12.90 -4.36 -22.33
N TYR A 314 13.53 -5.49 -21.99
CA TYR A 314 12.81 -6.59 -21.35
C TYR A 314 12.35 -6.26 -19.94
N GLN A 315 13.17 -5.56 -19.14
CA GLN A 315 12.74 -5.10 -17.83
C GLN A 315 11.52 -4.17 -17.94
N ILE A 316 11.46 -3.33 -18.97
CA ILE A 316 10.29 -2.49 -19.26
C ILE A 316 9.09 -3.34 -19.70
N GLU A 317 9.29 -4.24 -20.67
CA GLU A 317 8.22 -5.07 -21.25
C GLU A 317 7.56 -5.98 -20.20
N GLU A 318 8.37 -6.68 -19.40
CA GLU A 318 7.92 -7.66 -18.41
C GLU A 318 7.47 -7.01 -17.09
N ARG A 319 7.61 -5.68 -16.93
CA ARG A 319 7.18 -5.00 -15.72
C ARG A 319 5.68 -5.15 -15.54
N MET A 320 5.29 -5.75 -14.42
CA MET A 320 3.88 -5.92 -14.07
C MET A 320 3.31 -4.61 -13.54
N ILE A 321 2.29 -4.09 -14.23
CA ILE A 321 1.58 -2.87 -13.85
C ILE A 321 0.09 -3.15 -13.67
N PRO A 322 -0.58 -2.46 -12.73
CA PRO A 322 -2.03 -2.55 -12.62
C PRO A 322 -2.69 -1.92 -13.85
N LEU A 323 -3.56 -2.67 -14.52
CA LEU A 323 -4.38 -2.13 -15.61
C LEU A 323 -5.79 -1.84 -15.12
N GLY A 324 -6.16 -0.57 -15.20
CA GLY A 324 -7.48 -0.09 -14.82
C GLY A 324 -7.69 -0.07 -13.30
N LEU A 325 -8.94 -0.30 -12.91
CA LEU A 325 -9.41 -0.20 -11.54
C LEU A 325 -10.22 -1.45 -11.19
N HIS A 326 -10.12 -1.91 -9.94
CA HIS A 326 -10.91 -3.03 -9.45
C HIS A 326 -12.39 -2.67 -9.33
N VAL A 327 -13.28 -3.61 -9.61
CA VAL A 327 -14.71 -3.48 -9.38
C VAL A 327 -15.12 -4.50 -8.33
N MET A 328 -15.68 -4.05 -7.20
CA MET A 328 -16.02 -4.98 -6.11
C MET A 328 -17.04 -6.04 -6.56
N GLY A 329 -16.77 -7.29 -6.20
CA GLY A 329 -17.58 -8.43 -6.61
C GLY A 329 -17.40 -8.84 -8.08
N GLU A 330 -16.39 -8.34 -8.77
CA GLU A 330 -15.97 -8.81 -10.09
C GLU A 330 -14.69 -9.64 -10.00
N ALA A 331 -14.68 -10.80 -10.64
CA ALA A 331 -13.48 -11.63 -10.72
C ALA A 331 -12.56 -11.11 -11.85
N PRO A 332 -11.22 -11.28 -11.75
CA PRO A 332 -10.32 -10.93 -12.83
C PRO A 332 -10.70 -11.65 -14.13
N PRO A 333 -10.55 -10.99 -15.30
CA PRO A 333 -10.82 -11.63 -16.58
C PRO A 333 -9.83 -12.79 -16.82
N PRO A 334 -10.18 -13.77 -17.68
CA PRO A 334 -9.37 -14.98 -17.88
C PRO A 334 -7.91 -14.76 -18.28
N ASP A 335 -7.64 -13.74 -19.12
CA ASP A 335 -6.29 -13.45 -19.59
C ASP A 335 -5.43 -12.88 -18.45
N SER A 336 -5.91 -11.87 -17.72
CA SER A 336 -5.18 -11.34 -16.56
C SER A 336 -5.06 -12.35 -15.41
N LEU A 337 -5.96 -13.34 -15.30
CA LEU A 337 -5.79 -14.45 -14.36
C LEU A 337 -4.54 -15.28 -14.70
N THR A 338 -4.27 -15.53 -15.97
CA THR A 338 -3.05 -16.25 -16.41
C THR A 338 -1.80 -15.50 -15.98
N ASP A 339 -1.76 -14.18 -16.20
CA ASP A 339 -0.61 -13.35 -15.86
C ASP A 339 -0.37 -13.28 -14.34
N HIS A 340 -1.43 -13.21 -13.52
CA HIS A 340 -1.29 -13.33 -12.07
C HIS A 340 -0.68 -14.65 -11.64
N LEU A 341 -1.18 -15.77 -12.18
CA LEU A 341 -0.66 -17.09 -11.84
C LEU A 341 0.78 -17.25 -12.32
N ALA A 342 1.13 -16.68 -13.48
CA ALA A 342 2.49 -16.70 -14.01
C ALA A 342 3.43 -15.89 -13.09
N LEU A 343 3.01 -14.70 -12.65
CA LEU A 343 3.76 -13.90 -11.68
C LEU A 343 3.95 -14.65 -10.36
N ILE A 344 2.92 -15.33 -9.87
CA ILE A 344 3.01 -16.18 -8.67
C ILE A 344 4.00 -17.32 -8.89
N ALA A 345 4.01 -17.93 -10.08
CA ALA A 345 4.89 -19.02 -10.48
C ALA A 345 6.36 -18.60 -10.63
N SER A 346 6.62 -17.36 -11.02
CA SER A 346 7.97 -16.82 -11.19
C SER A 346 8.70 -16.54 -9.87
N HIS A 347 8.01 -16.63 -8.73
CA HIS A 347 8.61 -16.46 -7.41
C HIS A 347 8.82 -17.81 -6.71
N ALA A 348 9.80 -17.87 -5.79
CA ALA A 348 10.07 -19.05 -4.99
C ALA A 348 8.85 -19.52 -4.19
N ARG A 349 8.54 -20.83 -4.22
CA ARG A 349 7.38 -21.41 -3.52
C ARG A 349 7.71 -22.65 -2.69
N PRO A 350 7.13 -22.80 -1.48
CA PRO A 350 7.21 -24.06 -0.71
C PRO A 350 6.68 -25.28 -1.46
N GLU A 351 5.71 -25.09 -2.36
CA GLU A 351 5.15 -26.13 -3.23
C GLU A 351 6.13 -26.63 -4.29
N LEU A 352 7.19 -25.86 -4.55
CA LEU A 352 8.29 -26.14 -5.47
C LEU A 352 9.63 -26.26 -4.70
N ASP A 353 9.58 -26.65 -3.43
CA ASP A 353 10.75 -26.85 -2.56
C ASP A 353 11.69 -25.62 -2.50
N GLY A 354 11.09 -24.42 -2.52
CA GLY A 354 11.81 -23.14 -2.44
C GLY A 354 12.28 -22.59 -3.79
N LYS A 355 11.92 -23.23 -4.91
CA LYS A 355 12.22 -22.76 -6.28
C LYS A 355 11.05 -22.03 -6.90
N SER A 356 11.31 -21.25 -7.95
CA SER A 356 10.26 -20.79 -8.87
C SER A 356 10.00 -21.82 -9.98
N LEU A 357 8.91 -21.69 -10.72
CA LEU A 357 8.65 -22.52 -11.89
C LEU A 357 9.73 -22.33 -12.99
N PRO A 358 10.14 -21.10 -13.34
CA PRO A 358 11.31 -20.88 -14.20
C PRO A 358 12.58 -21.59 -13.72
N GLU A 359 12.90 -21.52 -12.42
CA GLU A 359 14.07 -22.20 -11.85
C GLU A 359 13.97 -23.73 -11.95
N ALA A 360 12.77 -24.29 -11.73
CA ALA A 360 12.52 -25.72 -11.90
C ALA A 360 12.68 -26.18 -13.36
N ILE A 361 12.20 -25.38 -14.32
CA ILE A 361 12.36 -25.61 -15.76
C ILE A 361 13.84 -25.52 -16.15
N ALA A 362 14.56 -24.49 -15.70
CA ALA A 362 15.99 -24.30 -15.95
C ALA A 362 16.80 -25.52 -15.51
N GLY A 363 16.52 -26.06 -14.32
CA GLY A 363 17.18 -27.26 -13.80
C GLY A 363 17.00 -28.48 -14.70
N HIS A 364 15.84 -28.66 -15.34
CA HIS A 364 15.60 -29.75 -16.28
C HIS A 364 16.28 -29.54 -17.64
N LEU A 365 16.44 -28.28 -18.04
CA LEU A 365 17.23 -27.90 -19.21
C LEU A 365 18.75 -27.94 -18.95
N ASN A 366 19.18 -28.38 -17.75
CA ASN A 366 20.57 -28.36 -17.29
C ASN A 366 21.20 -26.96 -17.29
N LYS A 367 20.39 -25.92 -17.06
CA LYS A 367 20.83 -24.52 -16.94
C LYS A 367 20.79 -24.08 -15.48
N ASN A 368 21.75 -23.27 -15.05
CA ASN A 368 21.75 -22.68 -13.71
C ASN A 368 21.00 -21.33 -13.74
N PHE A 369 19.80 -21.29 -13.16
CA PHE A 369 18.94 -20.12 -13.19
C PHE A 369 19.56 -18.86 -12.56
N ARG A 370 20.35 -19.01 -11.48
CA ARG A 370 20.99 -17.87 -10.82
C ARG A 370 22.13 -17.27 -11.64
N ASN A 371 22.88 -18.11 -12.35
CA ASN A 371 23.91 -17.62 -13.26
C ASN A 371 23.26 -16.86 -14.41
N LEU A 372 22.19 -17.41 -14.99
CA LEU A 372 21.44 -16.76 -16.07
C LEU A 372 20.91 -15.38 -15.66
N GLU A 373 20.41 -15.22 -14.43
CA GLU A 373 19.92 -13.93 -13.91
C GLU A 373 21.01 -12.85 -13.87
N GLN A 374 22.25 -13.23 -13.57
CA GLN A 374 23.39 -12.29 -13.53
C GLN A 374 23.95 -12.04 -14.93
N GLU A 375 24.10 -13.09 -15.72
CA GLU A 375 24.71 -13.08 -17.04
C GLU A 375 23.78 -12.43 -18.09
N MET A 376 22.45 -12.52 -17.94
CA MET A 376 21.48 -11.96 -18.91
C MET A 376 21.60 -10.44 -19.08
N LEU A 377 22.19 -9.73 -18.13
CA LEU A 377 22.41 -8.28 -18.26
C LEU A 377 23.49 -7.96 -19.30
N HIS A 378 24.39 -8.89 -19.59
CA HIS A 378 25.59 -8.64 -20.39
C HIS A 378 25.88 -9.69 -21.46
N GLU A 379 25.24 -10.86 -21.41
CA GLU A 379 25.47 -11.99 -22.30
C GLU A 379 24.22 -12.38 -23.09
N ARG A 380 24.34 -12.37 -24.41
CA ARG A 380 23.24 -12.71 -25.33
C ARG A 380 22.73 -14.14 -25.16
N GLU A 381 23.62 -15.12 -25.03
CA GLU A 381 23.23 -16.53 -24.89
C GLU A 381 22.43 -16.76 -23.59
N ALA A 382 22.81 -16.07 -22.51
CA ALA A 382 22.09 -16.08 -21.25
C ALA A 382 20.70 -15.44 -21.38
N GLN A 383 20.56 -14.32 -22.11
CA GLN A 383 19.27 -13.72 -22.43
C GLN A 383 18.36 -14.69 -23.20
N GLU A 384 18.83 -15.26 -24.31
CA GLU A 384 18.05 -16.20 -25.12
C GLU A 384 17.57 -17.39 -24.29
N ALA A 385 18.44 -17.92 -23.42
CA ALA A 385 18.09 -18.97 -22.49
C ALA A 385 17.04 -18.55 -21.45
N TRP A 386 17.15 -17.34 -20.90
CA TRP A 386 16.18 -16.77 -19.97
C TRP A 386 14.79 -16.66 -20.60
N HIS A 387 14.69 -16.12 -21.83
CA HIS A 387 13.43 -15.99 -22.55
C HIS A 387 12.80 -17.33 -22.88
N GLU A 388 13.60 -18.31 -23.29
CA GLU A 388 13.11 -19.67 -23.53
C GLU A 388 12.43 -20.23 -22.27
N ILE A 389 13.10 -20.10 -21.11
CA ILE A 389 12.57 -20.57 -19.82
C ILE A 389 11.30 -19.81 -19.44
N ALA A 390 11.31 -18.48 -19.54
CA ALA A 390 10.16 -17.64 -19.22
C ALA A 390 8.94 -17.95 -20.11
N ALA A 391 9.16 -18.13 -21.41
CA ALA A 391 8.11 -18.49 -22.38
C ALA A 391 7.52 -19.87 -22.11
N ILE A 392 8.36 -20.87 -21.78
CA ILE A 392 7.88 -22.22 -21.39
C ILE A 392 7.05 -22.12 -20.11
N SER A 393 7.50 -21.35 -19.11
CA SER A 393 6.78 -21.15 -17.86
C SER A 393 5.40 -20.53 -18.10
N HIS A 394 5.34 -19.42 -18.85
CA HIS A 394 4.10 -18.69 -19.11
C HIS A 394 3.10 -19.54 -19.92
N GLU A 395 3.54 -20.23 -20.98
CA GLU A 395 2.65 -21.10 -21.77
C GLU A 395 2.18 -22.33 -20.97
N ALA A 396 2.99 -22.87 -20.07
CA ALA A 396 2.56 -23.93 -19.15
C ALA A 396 1.44 -23.43 -18.21
N ILE A 397 1.59 -22.22 -17.67
CA ILE A 397 0.57 -21.58 -16.84
C ILE A 397 -0.69 -21.30 -17.65
N ARG A 398 -0.58 -20.79 -18.88
CA ARG A 398 -1.73 -20.56 -19.77
C ARG A 398 -2.50 -21.85 -20.07
N ARG A 399 -1.80 -22.96 -20.31
CA ARG A 399 -2.43 -24.29 -20.48
C ARG A 399 -3.10 -24.76 -19.20
N PHE A 400 -2.49 -24.50 -18.04
CA PHE A 400 -3.10 -24.79 -16.75
C PHE A 400 -4.32 -23.92 -16.44
N THR A 401 -4.34 -22.64 -16.80
CA THR A 401 -5.51 -21.77 -16.68
C THR A 401 -6.64 -22.30 -17.57
N GLY A 402 -6.29 -22.76 -18.78
CA GLY A 402 -7.21 -23.32 -19.75
C GLY A 402 -8.13 -22.28 -20.38
N ARG A 403 -9.05 -22.72 -21.25
CA ARG A 403 -10.06 -21.85 -21.85
C ARG A 403 -11.26 -21.70 -20.93
N LEU A 404 -11.27 -20.62 -20.15
CA LEU A 404 -12.46 -20.20 -19.40
C LEU A 404 -13.44 -19.53 -20.38
N GLN A 405 -14.33 -20.31 -21.01
CA GLN A 405 -15.37 -19.74 -21.86
C GLN A 405 -16.38 -18.95 -21.00
N GLU A 406 -16.50 -17.65 -21.26
CA GLU A 406 -17.49 -16.76 -20.63
C GLU A 406 -18.94 -17.07 -21.06
N HIS A 407 -19.12 -17.77 -22.18
CA HIS A 407 -20.44 -18.05 -22.75
C HIS A 407 -20.81 -19.53 -22.69
N SER A 408 -21.33 -19.94 -21.54
CA SER A 408 -22.27 -21.06 -21.46
C SER A 408 -23.58 -20.54 -20.90
N SER A 409 -24.63 -20.61 -21.72
CA SER A 409 -26.03 -20.26 -21.46
C SER A 409 -26.71 -21.13 -20.39
N SER A 410 -25.95 -21.94 -19.65
CA SER A 410 -26.44 -22.78 -18.55
C SER A 410 -26.27 -22.06 -17.21
N HIS A 411 -27.36 -21.48 -16.70
CA HIS A 411 -27.49 -20.84 -15.39
C HIS A 411 -27.27 -21.80 -14.18
N SER A 412 -26.84 -23.05 -14.39
CA SER A 412 -26.81 -24.08 -13.35
C SER A 412 -25.43 -24.32 -12.70
N VAL A 413 -24.32 -23.83 -13.27
CA VAL A 413 -22.96 -24.19 -12.81
C VAL A 413 -22.10 -22.95 -12.58
N THR A 414 -21.68 -22.74 -11.33
CA THR A 414 -20.83 -21.60 -10.93
C THR A 414 -19.42 -21.73 -11.51
N MET A 415 -18.69 -20.61 -11.65
CA MET A 415 -17.29 -20.65 -12.14
C MET A 415 -16.42 -21.58 -11.29
N LYS A 416 -16.59 -21.54 -9.97
CA LYS A 416 -15.93 -22.45 -9.02
C LYS A 416 -16.15 -23.93 -9.37
N GLN A 417 -17.39 -24.35 -9.60
CA GLN A 417 -17.69 -25.74 -9.96
C GLN A 417 -17.05 -26.16 -11.30
N ARG A 418 -16.95 -25.25 -12.27
CA ARG A 418 -16.25 -25.51 -13.54
C ARG A 418 -14.75 -25.65 -13.34
N LEU A 419 -14.14 -24.77 -12.54
CA LEU A 419 -12.72 -24.82 -12.21
C LEU A 419 -12.36 -26.14 -11.51
N GLU A 420 -13.16 -26.55 -10.53
CA GLU A 420 -12.98 -27.81 -9.81
C GLU A 420 -13.14 -29.03 -10.74
N GLY A 421 -14.16 -29.06 -11.59
CA GLY A 421 -14.41 -30.18 -12.51
C GLY A 421 -13.40 -30.33 -13.65
N SER A 422 -12.76 -29.23 -14.06
CA SER A 422 -11.78 -29.21 -15.16
C SER A 422 -10.33 -29.45 -14.73
N LEU A 423 -10.05 -29.52 -13.42
CA LEU A 423 -8.69 -29.60 -12.88
C LEU A 423 -7.83 -30.74 -13.48
N PRO A 424 -8.30 -32.00 -13.58
CA PRO A 424 -7.45 -33.08 -14.09
C PRO A 424 -7.03 -32.88 -15.55
N VAL A 425 -7.91 -32.29 -16.37
CA VAL A 425 -7.62 -32.01 -17.78
C VAL A 425 -6.57 -30.91 -17.90
N ARG A 426 -6.72 -29.82 -17.15
CA ARG A 426 -5.80 -28.69 -17.16
C ARG A 426 -4.39 -29.07 -16.68
N ILE A 427 -4.30 -29.88 -15.62
CA ILE A 427 -3.01 -30.45 -15.17
C ILE A 427 -2.39 -31.30 -16.28
N SER A 428 -3.17 -32.20 -16.90
CA SER A 428 -2.66 -33.06 -17.96
C SER A 428 -2.17 -32.28 -19.18
N GLU A 429 -2.80 -31.16 -19.52
CA GLU A 429 -2.38 -30.32 -20.65
C GLU A 429 -1.07 -29.57 -20.37
N ALA A 430 -0.91 -29.03 -19.15
CA ALA A 430 0.31 -28.35 -18.71
C ALA A 430 1.48 -29.34 -18.57
N ASP A 431 1.28 -30.47 -17.90
CA ASP A 431 2.32 -31.50 -17.71
C ASP A 431 2.82 -32.06 -19.05
N ARG A 432 1.90 -32.31 -20.00
CA ARG A 432 2.29 -32.78 -21.34
C ARG A 432 3.18 -31.77 -22.06
N TYR A 433 2.88 -30.48 -21.92
CA TYR A 433 3.69 -29.41 -22.52
C TYR A 433 5.07 -29.30 -21.88
N LEU A 434 5.15 -29.31 -20.55
CA LEU A 434 6.42 -29.28 -19.81
C LEU A 434 7.27 -30.53 -20.06
N GLN A 435 6.63 -31.69 -20.23
CA GLN A 435 7.34 -32.91 -20.64
C GLN A 435 7.94 -32.76 -22.04
N GLU A 436 7.21 -32.19 -22.99
CA GLU A 436 7.69 -31.97 -24.36
C GLU A 436 8.84 -30.95 -24.41
N LYS A 437 8.72 -29.83 -23.70
CA LYS A 437 9.64 -28.69 -23.80
C LYS A 437 10.82 -28.73 -22.83
N ALA A 438 10.62 -29.28 -21.64
CA ALA A 438 11.64 -29.30 -20.59
C ALA A 438 11.98 -30.73 -20.12
N GLY A 439 11.28 -31.77 -20.57
CA GLY A 439 11.53 -33.14 -20.11
C GLY A 439 11.09 -33.43 -18.67
N MET A 440 10.26 -32.55 -18.09
CA MET A 440 9.70 -32.73 -16.74
C MET A 440 8.75 -33.94 -16.70
N LYS A 441 8.74 -34.70 -15.60
CA LYS A 441 7.87 -35.87 -15.49
C LYS A 441 6.44 -35.45 -15.17
N PRO A 442 5.41 -36.12 -15.74
CA PRO A 442 4.04 -35.91 -15.30
C PRO A 442 3.90 -36.12 -13.79
N GLN A 443 3.03 -35.33 -13.13
CA GLN A 443 2.78 -35.32 -11.68
C GLN A 443 3.89 -34.75 -10.80
N GLU A 444 5.04 -34.37 -11.35
CA GLU A 444 6.12 -33.75 -10.58
C GLU A 444 5.68 -32.44 -9.92
N LEU A 445 4.84 -31.67 -10.60
CA LEU A 445 4.32 -30.38 -10.13
C LEU A 445 2.93 -30.46 -9.47
N GLN A 446 2.48 -31.65 -9.06
CA GLN A 446 1.11 -31.85 -8.54
C GLN A 446 0.78 -30.95 -7.34
N ARG A 447 1.72 -30.74 -6.42
CA ARG A 447 1.56 -29.83 -5.26
C ARG A 447 1.33 -28.39 -5.73
N PHE A 448 2.14 -27.95 -6.69
CA PHE A 448 2.09 -26.62 -7.25
C PHE A 448 0.79 -26.35 -8.03
N TRP A 449 0.34 -27.30 -8.85
CA TRP A 449 -0.93 -27.19 -9.57
C TRP A 449 -2.14 -27.13 -8.63
N ASN A 450 -2.16 -27.93 -7.57
CA ASN A 450 -3.22 -27.86 -6.56
C ASN A 450 -3.24 -26.52 -5.82
N PHE A 451 -2.06 -25.94 -5.60
CA PHE A 451 -1.92 -24.61 -5.00
C PHE A 451 -2.44 -23.51 -5.92
N LEU A 452 -2.04 -23.48 -7.20
CA LEU A 452 -2.58 -22.52 -8.17
C LEU A 452 -4.09 -22.68 -8.35
N GLN A 453 -4.60 -23.91 -8.34
CA GLN A 453 -6.03 -24.19 -8.38
C GLN A 453 -6.78 -23.53 -7.22
N ARG A 454 -6.25 -23.64 -6.00
CA ARG A 454 -6.88 -23.03 -4.81
C ARG A 454 -6.98 -21.51 -4.97
N ILE A 455 -5.92 -20.88 -5.49
CA ILE A 455 -5.89 -19.44 -5.74
C ILE A 455 -6.94 -19.06 -6.80
N MET A 456 -6.99 -19.78 -7.92
CA MET A 456 -7.99 -19.55 -8.98
C MET A 456 -9.42 -19.65 -8.46
N VAL A 457 -9.72 -20.67 -7.67
CA VAL A 457 -11.05 -20.85 -7.07
C VAL A 457 -11.39 -19.70 -6.12
N ASN A 458 -10.44 -19.29 -5.27
CA ASN A 458 -10.65 -18.22 -4.31
C ASN A 458 -10.80 -16.84 -4.97
N LEU A 459 -10.09 -16.59 -6.08
CA LEU A 459 -10.29 -15.39 -6.91
C LEU A 459 -11.66 -15.38 -7.59
N ALA A 460 -12.13 -16.54 -8.03
CA ALA A 460 -13.44 -16.66 -8.69
C ALA A 460 -14.64 -16.58 -7.73
N ASP A 461 -14.48 -16.94 -6.46
CA ASP A 461 -15.56 -16.93 -5.44
C ASP A 461 -15.96 -15.50 -5.01
N ASN A 462 -15.04 -14.53 -5.17
CA ASN A 462 -15.13 -13.09 -4.81
C ASN A 462 -16.37 -12.67 -3.98
N PRO A 463 -16.37 -12.90 -2.65
CA PRO A 463 -17.52 -12.60 -1.79
C PRO A 463 -17.54 -11.14 -1.27
N GLU A 464 -16.81 -10.21 -1.91
CA GLU A 464 -16.61 -8.83 -1.43
C GLU A 464 -17.90 -8.10 -1.05
N LEU A 465 -18.88 -8.02 -1.96
CA LEU A 465 -20.15 -7.33 -1.72
C LEU A 465 -20.98 -8.04 -0.64
N GLN A 466 -20.99 -9.38 -0.66
CA GLN A 466 -21.68 -10.18 0.35
C GLN A 466 -21.04 -10.04 1.73
N ALA A 467 -19.74 -9.81 1.80
CA ALA A 467 -19.04 -9.52 3.06
C ALA A 467 -19.47 -8.17 3.65
N VAL A 468 -19.70 -7.15 2.82
CA VAL A 468 -20.28 -5.87 3.25
C VAL A 468 -21.67 -6.09 3.85
N LEU A 469 -22.54 -6.82 3.17
CA LEU A 469 -23.89 -7.13 3.67
C LEU A 469 -23.84 -7.93 4.99
N ASN A 470 -22.99 -8.96 5.06
CA ASN A 470 -22.80 -9.74 6.30
C ASN A 470 -22.32 -8.87 7.47
N ALA A 471 -21.44 -7.90 7.21
CA ALA A 471 -20.96 -6.97 8.22
C ALA A 471 -22.08 -6.01 8.68
N LEU A 472 -22.90 -5.50 7.75
CA LEU A 472 -24.09 -4.69 8.03
C LEU A 472 -25.22 -5.47 8.72
N ASP A 473 -25.16 -6.80 8.71
CA ASP A 473 -26.00 -7.69 9.54
C ASP A 473 -25.43 -7.93 10.96
N GLY A 474 -24.34 -7.24 11.32
CA GLY A 474 -23.71 -7.40 12.63
C GLY A 474 -23.10 -8.80 12.84
N ARG A 475 -22.72 -9.48 11.76
CA ARG A 475 -22.05 -10.79 11.80
C ARG A 475 -20.54 -10.63 11.93
N TYR A 476 -19.89 -11.73 12.28
CA TYR A 476 -18.43 -11.78 12.39
C TYR A 476 -17.78 -11.86 10.99
N THR A 477 -16.98 -10.85 10.64
CA THR A 477 -16.15 -10.85 9.43
C THR A 477 -14.85 -11.61 9.69
N LEU A 478 -14.61 -12.69 8.93
CA LEU A 478 -13.41 -13.53 9.07
C LEU A 478 -12.13 -12.72 8.86
N PRO A 479 -11.04 -12.99 9.61
CA PRO A 479 -9.78 -12.29 9.44
C PRO A 479 -9.06 -12.68 8.13
N SER A 480 -8.25 -11.76 7.61
CA SER A 480 -7.35 -12.00 6.49
C SER A 480 -6.01 -11.32 6.74
N PRO A 481 -4.87 -11.92 6.35
CA PRO A 481 -3.66 -11.14 6.19
C PRO A 481 -3.88 -10.03 5.16
N GLY A 482 -3.24 -8.88 5.33
CA GLY A 482 -3.12 -7.89 4.28
C GLY A 482 -1.73 -7.96 3.65
N ASN A 483 -1.66 -8.13 2.34
CA ASN A 483 -0.43 -8.23 1.55
C ASN A 483 -0.78 -8.18 0.05
N ASP A 484 0.21 -8.39 -0.81
CA ASP A 484 0.02 -8.65 -2.24
C ASP A 484 -0.13 -10.16 -2.50
N LEU A 485 -0.91 -10.52 -3.53
CA LEU A 485 -1.23 -11.91 -3.88
C LEU A 485 0.02 -12.76 -4.13
N VAL A 486 1.03 -12.14 -4.74
CA VAL A 486 2.31 -12.77 -5.06
C VAL A 486 3.07 -13.12 -3.79
N ARG A 487 3.12 -12.22 -2.81
CA ARG A 487 3.87 -12.43 -1.57
C ARG A 487 3.13 -13.37 -0.63
N ASN A 488 1.82 -13.17 -0.45
CA ASN A 488 0.98 -14.00 0.41
C ASN A 488 -0.33 -14.39 -0.28
N PRO A 489 -0.43 -15.58 -0.86
CA PRO A 489 -1.65 -16.08 -1.52
C PRO A 489 -2.84 -16.28 -0.57
N GLU A 490 -2.63 -16.32 0.75
CA GLU A 490 -3.70 -16.48 1.74
C GLU A 490 -4.58 -15.22 1.87
N ILE A 491 -4.31 -14.16 1.10
CA ILE A 491 -5.17 -12.97 1.02
C ILE A 491 -6.49 -13.23 0.27
N VAL A 492 -6.55 -14.25 -0.59
CA VAL A 492 -7.79 -14.65 -1.30
C VAL A 492 -8.46 -15.85 -0.60
N PRO A 493 -9.81 -15.89 -0.50
CA PRO A 493 -10.75 -14.92 -1.05
C PRO A 493 -10.71 -13.59 -0.30
N THR A 494 -11.01 -12.50 -1.01
CA THR A 494 -11.23 -11.17 -0.43
C THR A 494 -12.60 -11.12 0.28
N GLY A 495 -13.04 -9.97 0.78
CA GLY A 495 -14.23 -9.85 1.63
C GLY A 495 -13.98 -10.23 3.10
N ARG A 496 -12.74 -10.05 3.57
CA ARG A 496 -12.31 -10.43 4.93
C ARG A 496 -11.67 -9.26 5.68
N ASN A 497 -11.61 -9.37 7.00
CA ASN A 497 -11.09 -8.35 7.90
C ASN A 497 -9.57 -8.36 8.00
N ILE A 498 -8.95 -7.42 7.28
CA ILE A 498 -7.51 -7.31 7.14
C ILE A 498 -6.83 -7.09 8.49
N HIS A 499 -5.77 -7.84 8.75
CA HIS A 499 -4.83 -7.60 9.84
C HIS A 499 -3.40 -7.44 9.31
N SER A 500 -2.57 -6.77 10.10
CA SER A 500 -1.11 -6.72 9.90
C SER A 500 -0.45 -8.01 10.38
N LEU A 501 0.87 -8.00 10.56
CA LEU A 501 1.65 -9.09 11.14
C LEU A 501 1.96 -8.87 12.63
N ASP A 502 2.54 -9.89 13.26
CA ASP A 502 3.10 -9.83 14.61
C ASP A 502 4.43 -9.07 14.61
N PRO A 503 4.51 -7.87 15.25
CA PRO A 503 5.73 -7.08 15.23
C PRO A 503 6.93 -7.79 15.90
N TYR A 504 6.71 -8.81 16.74
CA TYR A 504 7.81 -9.55 17.38
C TYR A 504 8.36 -10.69 16.51
N ALA A 505 7.81 -10.91 15.32
CA ALA A 505 8.32 -11.86 14.33
C ALA A 505 9.09 -11.16 13.20
N MET A 506 9.31 -9.85 13.30
CA MET A 506 9.89 -9.01 12.24
C MET A 506 11.24 -8.39 12.67
N PRO A 507 12.29 -8.43 11.83
CA PRO A 507 12.37 -9.00 10.48
C PRO A 507 12.34 -10.54 10.44
N SER A 508 11.65 -11.13 9.47
CA SER A 508 11.67 -12.58 9.28
C SER A 508 13.02 -13.09 8.72
N PRO A 509 13.36 -14.38 8.83
CA PRO A 509 14.62 -14.91 8.28
C PRO A 509 14.79 -14.66 6.77
N ALA A 510 13.68 -14.70 6.02
CA ALA A 510 13.68 -14.37 4.60
C ALA A 510 13.98 -12.88 4.38
N ALA A 511 13.37 -12.00 5.18
CA ALA A 511 13.60 -10.57 5.15
C ALA A 511 15.05 -10.20 5.54
N VAL A 512 15.65 -10.89 6.52
CA VAL A 512 17.06 -10.72 6.89
C VAL A 512 17.98 -11.04 5.70
N THR A 513 17.70 -12.14 4.99
CA THR A 513 18.48 -12.52 3.81
C THR A 513 18.31 -11.52 2.67
N ALA A 514 17.07 -11.11 2.37
CA ALA A 514 16.77 -10.16 1.30
C ALA A 514 17.34 -8.75 1.60
N GLY A 515 17.13 -8.24 2.82
CA GLY A 515 17.65 -6.94 3.25
C GLY A 515 19.17 -6.90 3.30
N GLY A 516 19.84 -8.00 3.70
CA GLY A 516 21.29 -8.12 3.63
C GLY A 516 21.83 -8.03 2.20
N ARG A 517 21.22 -8.79 1.26
CA ARG A 517 21.57 -8.72 -0.18
C ARG A 517 21.32 -7.34 -0.76
N SER A 518 20.22 -6.69 -0.39
CA SER A 518 19.90 -5.33 -0.83
C SER A 518 20.93 -4.32 -0.33
N ALA A 519 21.38 -4.44 0.92
CA ALA A 519 22.44 -3.60 1.47
C ALA A 519 23.78 -3.84 0.75
N GLU A 520 24.16 -5.09 0.50
CA GLU A 520 25.39 -5.44 -0.23
C GLU A 520 25.36 -4.88 -1.67
N ALA A 521 24.27 -5.12 -2.41
CA ALA A 521 24.12 -4.61 -3.78
C ALA A 521 24.20 -3.07 -3.84
N LEU A 522 23.62 -2.36 -2.86
CA LEU A 522 23.71 -0.91 -2.76
C LEU A 522 25.16 -0.43 -2.55
N LEU A 523 25.91 -1.11 -1.66
CA LEU A 523 27.31 -0.77 -1.39
C LEU A 523 28.23 -1.10 -2.56
N ASP A 524 28.00 -2.23 -3.22
CA ASP A 524 28.78 -2.65 -4.38
C ASP A 524 28.55 -1.71 -5.58
N ALA A 525 27.31 -1.29 -5.82
CA ALA A 525 26.97 -0.30 -6.84
C ALA A 525 27.70 1.03 -6.57
N TYR A 526 27.58 1.57 -5.35
CA TYR A 526 28.25 2.81 -4.98
C TYR A 526 29.78 2.70 -5.11
N ARG A 527 30.37 1.59 -4.68
CA ARG A 527 31.82 1.34 -4.75
C ARG A 527 32.31 1.20 -6.19
N THR A 528 31.49 0.61 -7.05
CA THR A 528 31.81 0.47 -8.49
C THR A 528 31.91 1.85 -9.15
N GLU A 529 31.02 2.77 -8.77
CA GLU A 529 30.98 4.12 -9.32
C GLU A 529 32.03 5.06 -8.68
N ASN A 530 32.23 4.98 -7.35
CA ASN A 530 32.99 5.99 -6.60
C ASN A 530 34.34 5.48 -6.06
N GLY A 531 34.59 4.17 -6.10
CA GLY A 531 35.85 3.54 -5.65
C GLY A 531 35.98 3.27 -4.15
N ASP A 532 35.13 3.86 -3.30
CA ASP A 532 35.13 3.68 -1.83
C ASP A 532 33.70 3.43 -1.29
N PHE A 533 33.58 3.10 -0.01
CA PHE A 533 32.28 2.95 0.65
C PHE A 533 31.63 4.31 0.93
N PRO A 534 30.29 4.42 0.85
CA PRO A 534 29.60 5.63 1.27
C PRO A 534 29.77 5.81 2.78
N ARG A 535 30.06 7.04 3.23
CA ARG A 535 30.20 7.32 4.67
C ARG A 535 28.85 7.33 5.37
N SER A 536 27.81 7.78 4.69
CA SER A 536 26.44 7.85 5.21
C SER A 536 25.41 7.54 4.12
N ILE A 537 24.31 6.89 4.50
CA ILE A 537 23.17 6.60 3.64
C ILE A 537 21.89 7.09 4.33
N ALA A 538 21.08 7.88 3.62
CA ALA A 538 19.74 8.24 4.07
C ALA A 538 18.73 7.20 3.58
N LEU A 539 18.01 6.56 4.50
CA LEU A 539 16.97 5.56 4.21
C LEU A 539 15.60 6.05 4.65
N VAL A 540 14.58 5.77 3.83
CA VAL A 540 13.18 5.98 4.19
C VAL A 540 12.52 4.63 4.42
N LEU A 541 11.92 4.42 5.60
CA LEU A 541 11.18 3.20 5.93
C LEU A 541 9.68 3.48 6.01
N TRP A 542 8.89 2.76 5.20
CA TRP A 542 7.43 2.83 5.26
C TRP A 542 6.85 1.64 6.02
N GLY A 543 5.64 1.83 6.55
CA GLY A 543 4.92 0.74 7.21
C GLY A 543 4.48 -0.32 6.20
N THR A 544 4.09 0.09 4.98
CA THR A 544 3.46 -0.80 4.00
C THR A 544 4.45 -1.83 3.43
N ASP A 545 5.64 -1.40 3.02
CA ASP A 545 6.69 -2.28 2.47
C ASP A 545 7.17 -3.24 3.54
N ASN A 546 7.47 -2.76 4.76
CA ASN A 546 7.94 -3.62 5.83
C ASN A 546 6.88 -4.62 6.31
N LEU A 547 5.59 -4.27 6.29
CA LEU A 547 4.53 -5.23 6.57
C LEU A 547 4.35 -6.27 5.45
N LYS A 548 4.58 -5.89 4.19
CA LYS A 548 4.47 -6.81 3.04
C LYS A 548 5.67 -7.73 2.92
N SER A 549 6.86 -7.23 3.20
CA SER A 549 8.15 -7.92 3.10
C SER A 549 8.61 -8.54 4.41
N GLU A 550 7.80 -8.45 5.47
CA GLU A 550 8.16 -8.93 6.81
C GLU A 550 9.47 -8.35 7.33
N GLY A 551 9.71 -7.06 7.06
CA GLY A 551 10.80 -6.27 7.65
C GLY A 551 12.08 -6.17 6.82
N GLU A 552 12.00 -6.30 5.49
CA GLU A 552 13.18 -6.25 4.61
C GLU A 552 13.96 -4.93 4.72
N GLY A 553 13.27 -3.78 4.77
CA GLY A 553 13.91 -2.47 4.95
C GLY A 553 14.55 -2.30 6.33
N VAL A 554 13.92 -2.83 7.38
CA VAL A 554 14.52 -2.89 8.73
C VAL A 554 15.79 -3.74 8.71
N ALA A 555 15.76 -4.91 8.04
CA ALA A 555 16.93 -5.76 7.89
C ALA A 555 18.05 -5.08 7.09
N GLN A 556 17.72 -4.35 6.03
CA GLN A 556 18.68 -3.57 5.23
C GLN A 556 19.39 -2.52 6.10
N ALA A 557 18.64 -1.75 6.89
CA ALA A 557 19.21 -0.75 7.80
C ALA A 557 20.12 -1.38 8.87
N LEU A 558 19.70 -2.49 9.48
CA LEU A 558 20.54 -3.24 10.43
C LEU A 558 21.82 -3.77 9.76
N ALA A 559 21.72 -4.28 8.53
CA ALA A 559 22.86 -4.75 7.78
C ALA A 559 23.87 -3.62 7.53
N LEU A 560 23.45 -2.43 7.09
CA LEU A 560 24.34 -1.27 6.88
C LEU A 560 25.12 -0.89 8.14
N LEU A 561 24.42 -0.81 9.28
CA LEU A 561 25.00 -0.55 10.61
C LEU A 561 25.92 -1.70 11.11
N GLY A 562 25.86 -2.88 10.48
CA GLY A 562 26.59 -4.07 10.88
C GLY A 562 26.03 -4.71 12.14
N ALA A 563 24.70 -4.76 12.26
CA ALA A 563 23.98 -5.36 13.38
C ALA A 563 23.08 -6.50 12.92
N ARG A 564 22.74 -7.42 13.84
CA ARG A 564 21.77 -8.50 13.63
C ARG A 564 20.80 -8.59 14.80
N THR A 565 19.61 -9.10 14.55
CA THR A 565 18.59 -9.31 15.58
C THR A 565 18.90 -10.52 16.45
N THR A 566 18.45 -10.47 17.70
CA THR A 566 18.49 -11.60 18.64
C THR A 566 17.07 -11.94 19.11
N THR A 567 16.88 -13.21 19.44
CA THR A 567 15.59 -13.75 19.87
C THR A 567 15.61 -14.04 21.38
N ASP A 568 14.45 -13.87 22.01
CA ASP A 568 14.23 -14.32 23.38
C ASP A 568 13.98 -15.84 23.46
N GLU A 569 13.74 -16.34 24.68
CA GLU A 569 13.47 -17.76 24.94
C GLU A 569 12.21 -18.30 24.22
N LEU A 570 11.31 -17.41 23.78
CA LEU A 570 10.08 -17.74 23.07
C LEU A 570 10.24 -17.62 21.55
N GLY A 571 11.45 -17.33 21.05
CA GLY A 571 11.74 -17.13 19.63
C GLY A 571 11.22 -15.80 19.09
N LYS A 572 10.88 -14.84 19.96
CA LYS A 572 10.48 -13.49 19.57
C LYS A 572 11.69 -12.60 19.42
N ILE A 573 11.70 -11.77 18.37
CA ILE A 573 12.74 -10.77 18.17
C ILE A 573 12.60 -9.71 19.25
N ALA A 574 13.62 -9.60 20.09
CA ALA A 574 13.58 -8.76 21.28
C ALA A 574 14.64 -7.66 21.23
N ASP A 575 15.79 -7.95 20.62
CA ASP A 575 17.00 -7.12 20.74
C ASP A 575 17.91 -7.22 19.49
N VAL A 576 19.02 -6.49 19.51
CA VAL A 576 20.07 -6.47 18.48
C VAL A 576 21.46 -6.63 19.10
N GLU A 577 22.39 -7.16 18.30
CA GLU A 577 23.82 -7.17 18.60
C GLU A 577 24.64 -6.73 17.40
N LEU A 578 25.84 -6.18 17.65
CA LEU A 578 26.77 -5.83 16.58
C LEU A 578 27.49 -7.08 16.07
N ILE A 579 27.56 -7.19 14.74
CA ILE A 579 28.43 -8.13 14.05
C ILE A 579 29.87 -7.61 14.19
N ALA A 580 30.82 -8.46 14.58
CA ALA A 580 32.22 -8.05 14.71
C ALA A 580 32.80 -7.60 13.36
N LEU A 581 33.63 -6.56 13.32
CA LEU A 581 34.18 -6.02 12.06
C LEU A 581 34.89 -7.09 11.19
N LYS A 582 35.55 -8.06 11.84
CA LYS A 582 36.19 -9.18 11.14
C LYS A 582 35.18 -10.08 10.41
N GLU A 583 33.99 -10.27 10.99
CA GLU A 583 32.88 -11.01 10.36
C GLU A 583 32.18 -10.13 9.32
N LEU A 584 32.00 -8.82 9.61
CA LEU A 584 31.36 -7.87 8.71
C LEU A 584 32.15 -7.61 7.42
N GLY A 585 33.49 -7.66 7.49
CA GLY A 585 34.37 -7.56 6.32
C GLY A 585 34.47 -6.16 5.67
N ARG A 586 33.80 -5.15 6.25
CA ARG A 586 33.75 -3.76 5.75
C ARG A 586 33.51 -2.78 6.91
N PRO A 587 33.62 -1.45 6.67
CA PRO A 587 33.19 -0.46 7.64
C PRO A 587 31.69 -0.55 7.99
N ARG A 588 31.33 -0.12 9.19
CA ARG A 588 29.93 0.21 9.53
C ARG A 588 29.55 1.51 8.82
N ILE A 589 28.44 1.48 8.11
CA ILE A 589 27.96 2.62 7.32
C ILE A 589 27.01 3.44 8.18
N ASP A 590 27.24 4.76 8.27
CA ASP A 590 26.29 5.61 8.99
C ASP A 590 24.96 5.66 8.24
N THR A 591 23.86 5.61 8.97
CA THR A 591 22.53 5.48 8.35
C THR A 591 21.55 6.43 9.00
N VAL A 592 21.07 7.42 8.25
CA VAL A 592 19.99 8.33 8.68
C VAL A 592 18.66 7.73 8.27
N ILE A 593 17.88 7.29 9.23
CA ILE A 593 16.66 6.52 9.02
C ILE A 593 15.45 7.41 9.25
N THR A 594 14.77 7.81 8.17
CA THR A 594 13.51 8.55 8.24
C THR A 594 12.33 7.58 8.14
N ILE A 595 11.55 7.45 9.20
CA ILE A 595 10.37 6.58 9.22
C ILE A 595 9.08 7.37 9.03
N SER A 596 8.09 6.77 8.37
CA SER A 596 6.76 7.37 8.27
C SER A 596 6.02 7.38 9.62
N GLY A 597 5.06 8.30 9.80
CA GLY A 597 4.22 8.30 11.02
C GLY A 597 3.43 7.00 11.20
N ILE A 598 3.07 6.32 10.10
CA ILE A 598 2.43 4.99 10.14
C ILE A 598 3.42 3.93 10.64
N PHE A 599 4.68 3.96 10.17
CA PHE A 599 5.72 3.08 10.70
C PHE A 599 5.87 3.29 12.21
N ARG A 600 5.96 4.54 12.66
CA ARG A 600 6.06 4.90 14.08
C ARG A 600 4.95 4.26 14.91
N ASP A 601 3.71 4.39 14.43
CA ASP A 601 2.53 3.92 15.16
C ASP A 601 2.38 2.40 15.17
N LEU A 602 2.93 1.69 14.17
CA LEU A 602 2.75 0.25 14.01
C LEU A 602 3.93 -0.60 14.52
N LEU A 603 5.16 -0.08 14.41
CA LEU A 603 6.40 -0.86 14.47
C LEU A 603 7.37 -0.35 15.54
N SER A 604 6.85 0.00 16.72
CA SER A 604 7.64 0.54 17.83
C SER A 604 8.78 -0.38 18.28
N VAL A 605 8.61 -1.70 18.15
CA VAL A 605 9.67 -2.68 18.43
C VAL A 605 10.84 -2.46 17.49
N GLN A 606 10.60 -2.34 16.18
CA GLN A 606 11.65 -2.17 15.17
C GLN A 606 12.37 -0.83 15.31
N ILE A 607 11.65 0.24 15.66
CA ILE A 607 12.26 1.55 15.96
C ILE A 607 13.31 1.40 17.06
N ARG A 608 12.97 0.68 18.13
CA ARG A 608 13.90 0.42 19.24
C ARG A 608 15.11 -0.41 18.79
N LEU A 609 14.92 -1.39 17.90
CA LEU A 609 16.03 -2.19 17.35
C LEU A 609 16.99 -1.31 16.55
N LEU A 610 16.46 -0.43 15.70
CA LEU A 610 17.25 0.47 14.84
C LEU A 610 18.01 1.52 15.66
N ASP A 611 17.33 2.22 16.57
CA ASP A 611 17.97 3.21 17.45
C ASP A 611 19.07 2.56 18.30
N ARG A 612 18.79 1.39 18.88
CA ARG A 612 19.76 0.66 19.68
C ARG A 612 20.97 0.21 18.85
N ALA A 613 20.76 -0.29 17.63
CA ALA A 613 21.86 -0.65 16.73
C ALA A 613 22.75 0.56 16.41
N ALA A 614 22.15 1.72 16.10
CA ALA A 614 22.89 2.95 15.82
C ALA A 614 23.72 3.41 17.04
N ARG A 615 23.11 3.47 18.23
CA ARG A 615 23.81 3.86 19.46
C ARG A 615 24.92 2.87 19.86
N MET A 616 24.69 1.56 19.67
CA MET A 616 25.71 0.54 19.89
C MET A 616 26.89 0.74 18.93
N ALA A 617 26.62 0.99 17.64
CA ALA A 617 27.67 1.26 16.65
C ALA A 617 28.46 2.53 17.00
N ALA A 618 27.78 3.62 17.40
CA ALA A 618 28.42 4.86 17.83
C ALA A 618 29.34 4.66 19.06
N ALA A 619 28.89 3.85 20.03
CA ALA A 619 29.61 3.59 21.28
C ALA A 619 30.75 2.57 21.16
N ALA A 620 30.79 1.78 20.07
CA ALA A 620 31.76 0.71 19.90
C ALA A 620 33.20 1.25 19.90
N ASP A 621 34.12 0.54 20.58
CA ASP A 621 35.54 0.88 20.58
C ASP A 621 36.22 0.36 19.31
N GLU A 622 35.90 1.02 18.20
CA GLU A 622 36.36 0.67 16.86
C GLU A 622 37.07 1.87 16.19
N PRO A 623 38.03 1.62 15.29
CA PRO A 623 38.68 2.70 14.54
C PRO A 623 37.65 3.49 13.70
N PRO A 624 37.67 4.84 13.71
CA PRO A 624 36.69 5.67 12.97
C PRO A 624 36.65 5.39 11.46
N GLU A 625 37.77 4.98 10.86
CA GLU A 625 37.84 4.58 9.45
C GLU A 625 37.09 3.27 9.12
N MET A 626 36.77 2.46 10.14
CA MET A 626 35.97 1.24 10.02
C MET A 626 34.58 1.38 10.65
N ASN A 627 34.25 2.56 11.18
CA ASN A 627 32.97 2.81 11.82
C ASN A 627 32.56 4.27 11.60
N PHE A 628 31.86 4.51 10.49
CA PHE A 628 31.45 5.86 10.10
C PHE A 628 30.38 6.45 11.02
N VAL A 629 29.57 5.60 11.68
CA VAL A 629 28.63 6.03 12.72
C VAL A 629 29.40 6.71 13.85
N ARG A 630 30.43 6.04 14.39
CA ARG A 630 31.27 6.58 15.46
C ARG A 630 32.03 7.83 15.00
N LEU A 631 32.59 7.81 13.79
CA LEU A 631 33.30 8.96 13.23
C LEU A 631 32.41 10.21 13.27
N HIS A 632 31.22 10.15 12.67
CA HIS A 632 30.33 11.30 12.59
C HIS A 632 29.78 11.73 13.95
N VAL A 633 29.51 10.79 14.87
CA VAL A 633 29.08 11.13 16.24
C VAL A 633 30.17 11.91 16.98
N LEU A 634 31.43 11.50 16.86
CA LEU A 634 32.56 12.20 17.50
C LEU A 634 32.78 13.59 16.89
N GLU A 635 32.65 13.72 15.57
CA GLU A 635 32.72 15.01 14.86
C GLU A 635 31.57 15.94 15.30
N GLU A 636 30.33 15.45 15.31
CA GLU A 636 29.15 16.23 15.70
C GLU A 636 29.24 16.71 17.16
N MET A 637 29.69 15.85 18.07
CA MET A 637 29.93 16.23 19.48
C MET A 637 30.95 17.37 19.60
N GLN A 638 31.98 17.39 18.75
CA GLN A 638 33.00 18.45 18.75
C GLN A 638 32.47 19.74 18.13
N GLU A 639 31.77 19.64 17.00
CA GLU A 639 31.28 20.81 16.25
C GLU A 639 30.12 21.51 16.96
N ARG A 640 29.17 20.75 17.49
CA ARG A 640 27.95 21.28 18.12
C ARG A 640 28.07 21.42 19.64
N ASN A 641 29.13 20.88 20.25
CA ASN A 641 29.31 20.80 21.70
C ASN A 641 28.08 20.20 22.40
N CYS A 642 27.52 19.14 21.80
CA CYS A 642 26.36 18.42 22.30
C CYS A 642 26.74 17.11 23.02
N SER A 643 25.77 16.48 23.66
CA SER A 643 25.98 15.19 24.33
C SER A 643 26.10 14.03 23.33
N PHE A 644 26.70 12.93 23.77
CA PHE A 644 26.72 11.68 23.00
C PHE A 644 25.30 11.18 22.65
N GLU A 645 24.35 11.38 23.55
CA GLU A 645 22.96 10.93 23.33
C GLU A 645 22.30 11.70 22.19
N GLU A 646 22.51 13.02 22.12
CA GLU A 646 22.01 13.88 21.04
C GLU A 646 22.69 13.58 19.70
N ALA A 647 24.02 13.47 19.69
CA ALA A 647 24.78 13.19 18.47
C ALA A 647 24.51 11.79 17.89
N SER A 648 24.09 10.83 18.72
CA SER A 648 23.80 9.45 18.28
C SER A 648 22.40 9.26 17.67
N ASN A 649 21.60 10.32 17.55
CA ASN A 649 20.28 10.24 16.95
C ASN A 649 20.37 9.91 15.46
N ARG A 650 19.72 8.81 15.04
CA ARG A 650 19.69 8.36 13.64
C ARG A 650 18.31 7.93 13.15
N VAL A 651 17.32 7.83 14.03
CA VAL A 651 15.96 7.41 13.67
C VAL A 651 15.00 8.58 13.87
N TYR A 652 14.46 9.09 12.76
CA TYR A 652 13.67 10.31 12.68
C TYR A 652 12.26 10.05 12.17
N SER A 653 11.28 10.81 12.65
CA SER A 653 9.88 10.71 12.21
C SER A 653 9.13 12.03 12.37
N ASN A 654 7.82 11.96 12.17
CA ASN A 654 6.90 13.01 12.54
C ASN A 654 6.71 13.12 14.06
N ALA A 655 6.28 14.29 14.53
CA ALA A 655 5.75 14.46 15.88
C ALA A 655 4.65 13.42 16.17
N PRO A 656 4.56 12.87 17.40
CA PRO A 656 3.49 11.95 17.78
C PRO A 656 2.09 12.48 17.40
N GLY A 657 1.28 11.66 16.72
CA GLY A 657 -0.05 12.06 16.25
C GLY A 657 -0.08 12.84 14.93
N SER A 658 1.08 13.22 14.39
CA SER A 658 1.23 13.80 13.05
C SER A 658 1.71 12.76 12.03
N TYR A 659 1.37 13.01 10.76
CA TYR A 659 1.72 12.19 9.59
C TYR A 659 2.08 13.11 8.40
N GLY A 660 2.79 12.55 7.42
CA GLY A 660 3.16 13.25 6.17
C GLY A 660 4.27 14.28 6.34
N ALA A 661 5.00 14.56 5.26
CA ALA A 661 6.02 15.62 5.22
C ALA A 661 5.44 16.96 4.74
N ASN A 662 4.17 17.00 4.32
CA ASN A 662 3.48 18.14 3.70
C ASN A 662 4.09 18.68 2.39
N VAL A 663 5.27 18.23 1.98
CA VAL A 663 5.84 18.48 0.65
C VAL A 663 4.84 18.12 -0.46
N ASN A 664 4.16 16.98 -0.34
CA ASN A 664 3.13 16.55 -1.29
C ASN A 664 1.99 17.57 -1.43
N HIS A 665 1.58 18.20 -0.32
CA HIS A 665 0.52 19.20 -0.33
C HIS A 665 1.00 20.51 -0.96
N LEU A 666 2.22 20.96 -0.64
CA LEU A 666 2.80 22.16 -1.25
C LEU A 666 2.92 22.01 -2.77
N VAL A 667 3.39 20.85 -3.24
CA VAL A 667 3.48 20.53 -4.66
C VAL A 667 2.09 20.49 -5.31
N GLU A 668 1.12 19.85 -4.67
CA GLU A 668 -0.24 19.71 -5.18
C GLU A 668 -1.00 21.04 -5.26
N SER A 669 -0.84 21.91 -4.28
CA SER A 669 -1.47 23.24 -4.26
C SER A 669 -0.64 24.30 -4.99
N SER A 670 0.50 23.93 -5.58
CA SER A 670 1.49 24.85 -6.16
C SER A 670 1.79 26.04 -5.25
N SER A 671 1.83 25.80 -3.93
CA SER A 671 1.96 26.85 -2.90
C SER A 671 3.37 26.91 -2.36
N TRP A 672 4.36 27.00 -3.25
CA TRP A 672 5.77 27.15 -2.93
C TRP A 672 6.46 28.02 -3.98
N GLU A 673 7.46 28.80 -3.59
CA GLU A 673 8.22 29.69 -4.49
C GLU A 673 9.64 29.17 -4.80
N ASP A 674 10.29 28.50 -3.84
CA ASP A 674 11.62 27.95 -4.00
C ASP A 674 11.79 26.57 -3.31
N GLU A 675 12.88 25.87 -3.65
CA GLU A 675 13.16 24.53 -3.13
C GLU A 675 13.43 24.52 -1.61
N GLN A 676 13.82 25.65 -1.02
CA GLN A 676 14.11 25.73 0.41
C GLN A 676 12.82 25.60 1.23
N GLU A 677 11.69 26.12 0.76
CA GLU A 677 10.39 25.95 1.42
C GLU A 677 9.98 24.46 1.50
N LEU A 678 10.31 23.67 0.48
CA LEU A 678 10.07 22.22 0.48
C LEU A 678 11.00 21.52 1.48
N ALA A 679 12.26 21.93 1.56
CA ALA A 679 13.22 21.42 2.52
C ALA A 679 12.80 21.75 3.96
N ASP A 680 12.38 22.99 4.23
CA ASP A 680 11.92 23.45 5.55
C ASP A 680 10.63 22.75 5.98
N ALA A 681 9.70 22.51 5.04
CA ALA A 681 8.51 21.71 5.31
C ALA A 681 8.88 20.26 5.69
N PHE A 682 9.88 19.68 5.01
CA PHE A 682 10.37 18.36 5.34
C PHE A 682 11.04 18.32 6.72
N THR A 683 12.02 19.19 6.98
CA THR A 683 12.81 19.20 8.23
C THR A 683 11.93 19.52 9.43
N SER A 684 11.09 20.55 9.37
CA SER A 684 10.17 20.91 10.47
C SER A 684 9.21 19.79 10.84
N ARG A 685 8.80 18.96 9.88
CA ARG A 685 7.86 17.85 10.11
C ARG A 685 8.52 16.52 10.37
N LYS A 686 9.77 16.32 9.95
CA LYS A 686 10.52 15.05 10.08
C LYS A 686 11.67 15.12 11.09
N GLY A 687 11.94 16.29 11.65
CA GLY A 687 13.03 16.54 12.61
C GLY A 687 12.77 16.03 14.03
N PHE A 688 11.95 15.00 14.22
CA PHE A 688 11.72 14.40 15.54
C PHE A 688 12.52 13.12 15.66
N ALA A 689 13.47 13.07 16.59
CA ALA A 689 14.27 11.89 16.86
C ALA A 689 13.69 11.07 18.02
N VAL A 690 13.87 9.75 17.96
CA VAL A 690 13.58 8.88 19.09
C VAL A 690 14.75 8.88 20.08
N THR A 691 14.44 8.99 21.37
CA THR A 691 15.44 8.89 22.45
C THR A 691 15.68 7.43 22.85
N SER A 692 16.73 7.20 23.64
CA SER A 692 17.00 5.90 24.25
C SER A 692 15.85 5.37 25.12
N ALA A 693 15.02 6.27 25.65
CA ALA A 693 13.81 5.96 26.42
C ALA A 693 12.58 5.65 25.54
N GLY A 694 12.68 5.84 24.22
CA GLY A 694 11.57 5.64 23.27
C GLY A 694 10.64 6.85 23.14
N GLU A 695 11.05 8.02 23.62
CA GLU A 695 10.30 9.27 23.47
C GLU A 695 10.67 9.99 22.17
N TRP A 696 9.74 10.70 21.55
CA TRP A 696 10.00 11.48 20.34
C TRP A 696 10.20 12.95 20.71
N LEU A 697 11.39 13.47 20.46
CA LEU A 697 11.75 14.86 20.74
C LEU A 697 12.10 15.61 19.46
N GLU A 698 11.70 16.87 19.40
CA GLU A 698 12.11 17.77 18.32
C GLU A 698 13.61 18.02 18.42
N CYS A 699 14.32 17.85 17.30
CA CYS A 699 15.73 18.18 17.23
C CYS A 699 15.88 19.70 17.08
N PRO A 700 16.82 20.31 17.81
CA PRO A 700 17.14 21.72 17.60
C PRO A 700 17.69 21.95 16.19
N ASP A 701 17.39 23.13 15.63
CA ASP A 701 17.81 23.56 14.29
C ASP A 701 19.34 23.58 14.10
#